data_AF-C1FDC1-F1
#
_entry.id   AF-C1FDC1-F1
#
_cell.length_a   1.000
_cell.length_b   1.000
_cell.length_c   1.000
_cell.angle_alpha   90.00
_cell.angle_beta   90.00
_cell.angle_gamma   90.00
#
_symmetry.space_group_name_H-M   'P 1'
#
loop_
_entity.id
_entity.type
_entity.pdbx_description
1 polymer ?
#
loop_
_entity_poly.entity_id
_entity_poly.type
_entity_poly.pdbx_seq_one_letter_code
_entity_poly.pdbx_strand_id
1 'polypeptide(L)'
;MPVPRPGAKKNRHCDKIPRARICNSRFCKGSKKTGCGTRPSRNSNSAAPHTVKNSQRAFATSERNKNPDLNDVNTLVHPAFKRRQLSRKPEILAPAGGWPQLRAAVEAGADAVYFGLEALNARARASNFAVEEVADVIGYLHERGVRGFVAINVLVFDEELAQAEKLVRAVARAGADAVIVQDVGLVSLIKGLAPDLVIHGSTQMSITSAEGAEFARELGCERVVVGRELSIREIAAVREGTTAEVEAFVHGALCVSYSGQCFSSEAWGGRSANRGQCAQACRLPYGLVVDGEVRDMGDVKYLLSPQDLMAVELVPQLIDAGVSCFKIEGRLKGPEYVGLTTSVYRRAVDEAWEARCCESVDGHAPSGAEWDLPDAVRTDLAQVFARGQDDNYDGLTKGFLEGPNHQRLVRGRSPRHRGVLLGKVVDSFIHSGGGVVVLLSGKVSVKRGDGVVFDRGMPDKAEAGGSVWEVLDSSGKSVARSAHEAVISGEYELMFASATMNMWASEHGGLQEPKPGDLVWRSSDTSLTARLRKMYGKDVDQRLPQKKEPVVVHMTSEGIGSPLRISLIDAQGRRGVGITRGSFSVAQRRPLTFASLATAVGQLGDTYFCVGELNIESIQGLNSLPGLFISVGEIKAARREAVEALMSFRSTSGIAEADNNSESLALQESMEISWWDNRATEKETKILQPKAVFTKTSDQECKLTVLCRTREQTFAAMNIPWLQEIILDFLEVHGLQDMVDRVKASGRRAVVATPRVLKPNEERLWRFYLKLGADALLVRSAGLMRILKNLRENGEDRFIPELRGDFSLNAANAVGASVLFRHGGLLTLTPTHDLNAAQHVNMARALGAEGAAKLEVIVHQHLPIFYTEHCVFCRFLSEGNSYRDCGHPCETTRIHLRDGGGSDHLVLADMGCRNTVFNAKAQSGAEYVHELINAGIKRFRVELVDEPAETVSPLLEAYKDCLLGLKRGRDVVRLVGSFPDANGRSHGAGRGSFEVKKEVDRASMKQTAAARSTAHVPARSVIEDN
;
A
#
# COMPACT_ATOMS: atom_id res chain seq x y z
N MET A 1 17.41 -54.72 17.28
CA MET A 1 18.39 -55.52 18.05
C MET A 1 19.77 -54.88 17.91
N PRO A 2 20.62 -54.94 18.96
CA PRO A 2 21.63 -53.93 19.26
C PRO A 2 23.04 -54.19 18.69
N VAL A 3 23.85 -53.13 18.78
CA VAL A 3 25.30 -52.95 18.51
C VAL A 3 26.20 -54.10 19.03
N PRO A 4 27.41 -54.33 18.48
CA PRO A 4 28.62 -53.63 18.98
C PRO A 4 29.75 -53.34 17.95
N ARG A 5 30.55 -52.29 18.22
CA ARG A 5 31.95 -52.04 17.74
C ARG A 5 32.93 -52.98 18.51
N PRO A 6 34.23 -53.27 18.16
CA PRO A 6 35.34 -52.28 17.93
C PRO A 6 36.64 -52.72 17.17
N GLY A 7 37.62 -51.78 17.00
CA GLY A 7 39.10 -52.01 16.94
C GLY A 7 39.79 -52.11 15.56
N ALA A 8 40.67 -51.17 15.11
CA ALA A 8 42.12 -50.96 15.42
C ALA A 8 43.04 -52.14 14.97
N LYS A 9 44.17 -52.07 14.20
CA LYS A 9 45.32 -51.13 14.07
C LYS A 9 46.32 -51.63 12.96
N LYS A 10 47.08 -50.69 12.34
CA LYS A 10 48.52 -50.73 11.87
C LYS A 10 48.96 -51.68 10.72
N ASN A 11 49.94 -51.42 9.82
CA ASN A 11 51.05 -50.46 9.75
C ASN A 11 51.74 -50.41 8.34
N ARG A 12 52.20 -49.20 7.94
CA ARG A 12 53.49 -48.78 7.29
C ARG A 12 53.92 -49.23 5.88
N HIS A 13 54.26 -48.23 5.04
CA HIS A 13 55.66 -47.87 4.71
C HIS A 13 55.84 -46.37 4.35
N CYS A 14 56.98 -45.84 4.82
CA CYS A 14 57.61 -44.52 4.69
C CYS A 14 57.97 -44.14 3.22
N ASP A 15 58.35 -42.93 2.80
CA ASP A 15 58.85 -41.72 3.47
C ASP A 15 58.89 -40.52 2.48
N LYS A 16 58.66 -39.32 3.04
CA LYS A 16 59.33 -38.01 2.81
C LYS A 16 58.94 -37.09 1.63
N ILE A 17 58.36 -35.88 1.81
CA ILE A 17 58.73 -34.63 2.58
C ILE A 17 59.62 -33.68 1.73
N PRO A 18 59.50 -32.32 1.78
CA PRO A 18 58.37 -31.50 2.30
C PRO A 18 58.16 -30.04 1.77
N ARG A 19 57.12 -29.42 2.37
CA ARG A 19 56.97 -28.02 2.90
C ARG A 19 56.79 -26.87 1.89
N ALA A 20 55.64 -26.17 1.87
CA ALA A 20 54.99 -25.28 2.86
C ALA A 20 55.64 -23.87 2.90
N ARG A 21 54.99 -22.81 2.40
CA ARG A 21 53.86 -21.99 2.93
C ARG A 21 54.34 -20.80 3.80
N ILE A 22 53.77 -19.62 3.49
CA ILE A 22 53.28 -18.54 4.38
C ILE A 22 54.06 -17.18 4.47
N CYS A 23 53.31 -16.14 4.08
CA CYS A 23 53.12 -14.75 4.58
C CYS A 23 54.13 -13.60 4.43
N ASN A 24 53.51 -12.50 3.95
CA ASN A 24 53.54 -11.08 4.40
C ASN A 24 54.78 -10.20 4.22
N SER A 25 54.60 -9.11 3.46
CA SER A 25 54.48 -7.71 3.94
C SER A 25 55.14 -6.65 3.04
N ARG A 26 54.63 -5.42 3.20
CA ARG A 26 54.80 -4.15 2.47
C ARG A 26 56.25 -3.64 2.33
N PHE A 27 56.55 -2.85 1.29
CA PHE A 27 56.91 -1.40 1.36
C PHE A 27 57.40 -0.81 0.00
N CYS A 28 56.75 0.29 -0.41
CA CYS A 28 57.24 1.57 -0.98
C CYS A 28 58.34 1.73 -2.07
N LYS A 29 58.02 2.69 -2.96
CA LYS A 29 58.87 3.68 -3.71
C LYS A 29 59.76 3.08 -4.81
N GLY A 30 59.94 3.65 -6.00
CA GLY A 30 59.56 4.93 -6.60
C GLY A 30 60.58 5.30 -7.69
N SER A 31 60.11 5.94 -8.77
CA SER A 31 60.82 6.87 -9.67
C SER A 31 61.71 6.39 -10.85
N LYS A 32 61.28 6.88 -12.04
CA LYS A 32 61.99 7.67 -13.08
C LYS A 32 63.16 7.07 -13.90
N LYS A 33 63.01 7.16 -15.24
CA LYS A 33 63.84 7.89 -16.25
C LYS A 33 63.71 7.20 -17.62
N THR A 34 63.02 7.77 -18.63
CA THR A 34 63.45 8.73 -19.68
C THR A 34 64.61 8.28 -20.58
N GLY A 35 64.35 8.25 -21.90
CA GLY A 35 65.31 8.28 -23.01
C GLY A 35 64.57 7.99 -24.33
N CYS A 36 64.11 8.99 -25.09
CA CYS A 36 64.82 9.76 -26.14
C CYS A 36 65.15 8.90 -27.36
N GLY A 37 64.42 9.06 -28.47
CA GLY A 37 64.79 9.88 -29.65
C GLY A 37 64.26 9.13 -30.89
N THR A 38 63.92 9.70 -32.04
CA THR A 38 64.44 10.86 -32.77
C THR A 38 63.44 11.29 -33.89
N ARG A 39 63.38 12.59 -34.15
CA ARG A 39 62.85 13.30 -35.34
C ARG A 39 63.81 13.09 -36.56
N PRO A 40 63.63 13.62 -37.81
CA PRO A 40 62.98 14.89 -38.21
C PRO A 40 62.27 14.90 -39.60
N SER A 41 61.50 15.94 -39.95
CA SER A 41 61.92 17.12 -40.74
C SER A 41 60.64 17.65 -41.43
N ARG A 42 60.44 18.90 -41.85
CA ARG A 42 61.18 20.17 -41.89
C ARG A 42 60.13 21.26 -42.24
N ASN A 43 60.25 22.42 -41.58
CA ASN A 43 60.26 23.80 -42.13
C ASN A 43 59.20 24.24 -43.18
N SER A 44 58.65 25.46 -43.17
CA SER A 44 58.99 26.70 -42.45
C SER A 44 58.05 27.85 -42.85
N ASN A 45 57.87 28.81 -41.92
CA ASN A 45 57.76 30.28 -42.11
C ASN A 45 56.51 30.86 -42.83
N SER A 46 55.91 31.99 -42.45
CA SER A 46 56.23 33.03 -41.44
C SER A 46 55.10 34.07 -41.33
N ALA A 47 55.03 34.70 -40.15
CA ALA A 47 54.64 36.09 -39.84
C ALA A 47 53.15 36.50 -39.73
N ALA A 48 52.88 37.14 -38.59
CA ALA A 48 51.66 37.75 -38.04
C ALA A 48 51.46 39.21 -38.57
N PRO A 49 50.53 40.07 -38.07
CA PRO A 49 49.56 39.90 -36.98
C PRO A 49 48.13 40.51 -37.15
N HIS A 50 47.28 40.22 -36.15
CA HIS A 50 46.10 40.94 -35.63
C HIS A 50 44.88 41.22 -36.54
N THR A 51 43.75 40.52 -36.33
CA THR A 51 42.62 40.95 -35.46
C THR A 51 41.42 39.98 -35.47
N VAL A 52 40.88 39.72 -34.27
CA VAL A 52 39.49 39.40 -33.87
C VAL A 52 38.78 38.13 -34.41
N LYS A 53 38.91 37.07 -33.59
CA LYS A 53 37.96 36.02 -33.13
C LYS A 53 36.79 35.55 -34.02
N ASN A 54 36.96 34.30 -34.46
CA ASN A 54 36.00 33.38 -35.07
C ASN A 54 35.12 32.61 -34.05
N SER A 55 33.95 32.20 -34.51
CA SER A 55 33.30 30.93 -34.11
C SER A 55 32.50 30.36 -35.29
N GLN A 56 32.84 29.17 -35.80
CA GLN A 56 31.95 28.31 -36.60
C GLN A 56 32.52 26.87 -36.73
N ARG A 57 31.62 25.88 -36.51
CA ARG A 57 31.35 24.60 -37.24
C ARG A 57 32.50 23.90 -38.01
N ALA A 58 32.60 22.57 -38.18
CA ALA A 58 31.88 21.35 -37.77
C ALA A 58 32.68 20.10 -38.31
N PHE A 59 32.30 18.88 -37.86
CA PHE A 59 32.66 17.51 -38.34
C PHE A 59 34.12 17.03 -38.08
N ALA A 60 34.46 15.79 -37.68
CA ALA A 60 33.79 14.48 -37.68
C ALA A 60 34.38 13.48 -36.62
N THR A 61 33.59 12.46 -36.27
CA THR A 61 33.88 11.05 -35.90
C THR A 61 34.94 10.63 -34.85
N SER A 62 34.42 9.80 -33.91
CA SER A 62 34.99 8.67 -33.15
C SER A 62 36.12 8.89 -32.15
N GLU A 63 35.81 8.72 -30.85
CA GLU A 63 36.44 7.66 -30.04
C GLU A 63 35.67 7.38 -28.73
N ARG A 64 36.00 6.23 -28.15
CA ARG A 64 35.22 5.37 -27.25
C ARG A 64 35.07 5.88 -25.81
N ASN A 65 33.94 5.50 -25.21
CA ASN A 65 33.74 5.02 -23.84
C ASN A 65 34.76 5.47 -22.77
N LYS A 66 34.29 6.33 -21.86
CA LYS A 66 34.48 6.14 -20.42
C LYS A 66 33.15 6.34 -19.71
N ASN A 67 32.61 5.25 -19.16
CA ASN A 67 31.61 5.27 -18.11
C ASN A 67 32.09 6.19 -16.97
N PRO A 68 31.24 7.04 -16.38
CA PRO A 68 31.55 7.58 -15.07
C PRO A 68 31.38 6.45 -14.04
N ASP A 69 32.46 6.21 -13.30
CA ASP A 69 32.55 5.25 -12.20
C ASP A 69 31.38 5.40 -11.20
N LEU A 70 30.70 4.29 -10.95
CA LEU A 70 29.67 4.09 -9.92
C LEU A 70 30.29 3.54 -8.62
N ASN A 71 31.48 3.99 -8.27
CA ASN A 71 32.25 3.48 -7.11
C ASN A 71 32.54 4.60 -6.10
N ASP A 72 31.53 5.02 -5.35
CA ASP A 72 31.75 5.57 -4.00
C ASP A 72 30.47 5.45 -3.16
N VAL A 73 30.47 4.54 -2.17
CA VAL A 73 29.30 4.20 -1.34
C VAL A 73 29.48 4.68 0.11
N ASN A 74 30.50 5.49 0.41
CA ASN A 74 30.67 6.13 1.72
C ASN A 74 30.53 7.66 1.69
N THR A 75 29.98 8.21 0.60
CA THR A 75 29.64 9.63 0.45
C THR A 75 28.23 9.79 -0.16
N LEU A 76 27.23 9.13 0.43
CA LEU A 76 25.83 9.51 0.23
C LEU A 76 25.47 10.69 1.16
N VAL A 77 26.16 11.81 0.96
CA VAL A 77 25.59 13.11 1.35
C VAL A 77 24.37 13.31 0.46
N HIS A 78 23.23 13.59 1.10
CA HIS A 78 21.93 13.94 0.53
C HIS A 78 21.98 14.25 -0.98
N PRO A 79 21.34 13.43 -1.86
CA PRO A 79 21.17 13.88 -3.23
C PRO A 79 20.32 15.15 -3.17
N ALA A 80 20.93 16.29 -3.49
CA ALA A 80 20.25 17.56 -3.55
C ALA A 80 19.22 17.49 -4.69
N PHE A 81 17.98 17.16 -4.34
CA PHE A 81 16.85 17.36 -5.24
C PHE A 81 16.84 18.84 -5.63
N LYS A 82 16.51 19.16 -6.89
CA LYS A 82 16.25 20.57 -7.25
C LYS A 82 15.20 21.07 -6.28
N ARG A 83 15.55 22.03 -5.42
CA ARG A 83 14.62 22.63 -4.46
C ARG A 83 13.41 23.14 -5.23
N ARG A 84 12.30 22.43 -5.11
CA ARG A 84 11.02 22.84 -5.69
C ARG A 84 10.46 23.97 -4.87
N GLN A 85 9.87 24.95 -5.54
CA GLN A 85 9.00 25.91 -4.87
C GLN A 85 7.74 25.14 -4.44
N LEU A 86 7.74 24.65 -3.20
CA LEU A 86 6.62 23.89 -2.65
C LEU A 86 5.45 24.86 -2.48
N SER A 87 4.35 24.60 -3.18
CA SER A 87 3.18 25.48 -3.16
C SER A 87 2.32 25.30 -1.92
N ARG A 88 2.35 24.11 -1.28
CA ARG A 88 1.51 23.77 -0.13
C ARG A 88 2.18 22.74 0.79
N LYS A 89 1.88 22.85 2.09
CA LYS A 89 2.29 21.92 3.13
C LYS A 89 1.61 20.56 2.93
N PRO A 90 2.35 19.44 3.00
CA PRO A 90 1.73 18.13 2.86
C PRO A 90 0.73 17.83 3.97
N GLU A 91 -0.35 17.16 3.57
CA GLU A 91 -1.46 16.80 4.43
C GLU A 91 -1.16 15.52 5.22
N ILE A 92 -1.71 15.41 6.42
CA ILE A 92 -1.70 14.16 7.19
C ILE A 92 -3.06 13.49 7.08
N LEU A 93 -3.07 12.34 6.42
CA LEU A 93 -4.26 11.51 6.23
C LEU A 93 -4.26 10.34 7.20
N ALA A 94 -5.10 10.44 8.23
CA ALA A 94 -5.22 9.45 9.29
C ALA A 94 -6.33 8.43 9.01
N PRO A 95 -6.20 7.18 9.50
CA PRO A 95 -7.19 6.13 9.31
C PRO A 95 -8.26 6.14 10.41
N ALA A 96 -9.53 5.92 10.04
CA ALA A 96 -10.59 5.59 10.99
C ALA A 96 -11.30 4.28 10.64
N GLY A 97 -11.38 3.39 11.63
CA GLY A 97 -12.18 2.15 11.57
C GLY A 97 -13.55 2.27 12.23
N GLY A 98 -13.82 3.40 12.89
CA GLY A 98 -15.02 3.74 13.64
C GLY A 98 -14.82 5.03 14.44
N TRP A 99 -15.84 5.44 15.20
CA TRP A 99 -15.86 6.70 15.96
C TRP A 99 -14.67 6.92 16.91
N PRO A 100 -14.19 5.94 17.71
CA PRO A 100 -13.06 6.16 18.61
C PRO A 100 -11.78 6.57 17.86
N GLN A 101 -11.49 5.90 16.74
CA GLN A 101 -10.34 6.21 15.89
C GLN A 101 -10.50 7.55 15.17
N LEU A 102 -11.72 7.86 14.70
CA LEU A 102 -12.05 9.14 14.08
C LEU A 102 -11.73 10.30 15.04
N ARG A 103 -12.22 10.23 16.28
CA ARG A 103 -11.95 11.23 17.32
C ARG A 103 -10.45 11.33 17.63
N ALA A 104 -9.78 10.19 17.82
CA ALA A 104 -8.35 10.16 18.09
C ALA A 104 -7.50 10.78 16.95
N ALA A 105 -7.89 10.57 15.69
CA ALA A 105 -7.22 11.19 14.55
C ALA A 105 -7.37 12.72 14.54
N VAL A 106 -8.59 13.22 14.78
CA VAL A 106 -8.88 14.66 14.78
C VAL A 106 -8.15 15.37 15.91
N GLU A 107 -8.24 14.85 17.15
CA GLU A 107 -7.56 15.44 18.31
C GLU A 107 -6.02 15.38 18.17
N ALA A 108 -5.49 14.41 17.44
CA ALA A 108 -4.05 14.31 17.16
C ALA A 108 -3.57 15.22 16.01
N GLY A 109 -4.46 15.99 15.38
CA GLY A 109 -4.11 17.01 14.38
C GLY A 109 -4.09 16.53 12.93
N ALA A 110 -4.86 15.50 12.58
CA ALA A 110 -5.05 15.10 11.18
C ALA A 110 -5.63 16.25 10.32
N ASP A 111 -5.16 16.39 9.08
CA ASP A 111 -5.74 17.33 8.11
C ASP A 111 -6.90 16.69 7.33
N ALA A 112 -6.87 15.36 7.21
CA ALA A 112 -7.95 14.56 6.65
C ALA A 112 -8.02 13.19 7.33
N VAL A 113 -9.20 12.58 7.33
CA VAL A 113 -9.43 11.22 7.83
C VAL A 113 -10.07 10.38 6.74
N TYR A 114 -9.51 9.19 6.48
CA TYR A 114 -10.14 8.22 5.58
C TYR A 114 -10.79 7.06 6.33
N PHE A 115 -11.98 6.67 5.89
CA PHE A 115 -12.77 5.60 6.48
C PHE A 115 -13.46 4.77 5.40
N GLY A 116 -13.91 3.57 5.78
CA GLY A 116 -14.70 2.70 4.91
C GLY A 116 -16.15 2.62 5.39
N LEU A 117 -17.06 2.33 4.47
CA LEU A 117 -18.45 2.02 4.79
C LEU A 117 -18.65 0.51 4.93
N GLU A 118 -19.80 0.07 5.40
CA GLU A 118 -20.10 -1.37 5.51
C GLU A 118 -20.13 -2.11 4.17
N ALA A 119 -19.94 -1.48 3.02
CA ALA A 119 -19.82 -2.17 1.73
C ALA A 119 -18.60 -1.67 0.94
N LEU A 120 -18.15 -2.50 -0.01
CA LEU A 120 -17.21 -2.12 -1.08
C LEU A 120 -15.89 -1.45 -0.61
N ASN A 121 -15.29 -1.91 0.48
CA ASN A 121 -14.02 -1.36 0.98
C ASN A 121 -12.98 -2.44 1.33
N ALA A 122 -11.70 -2.10 1.20
CA ALA A 122 -10.59 -3.07 1.36
C ALA A 122 -10.31 -3.53 2.81
N ARG A 123 -11.18 -3.22 3.78
CA ARG A 123 -11.06 -3.57 5.20
C ARG A 123 -12.40 -4.04 5.77
N ALA A 124 -12.95 -5.11 5.18
CA ALA A 124 -14.21 -5.73 5.59
C ALA A 124 -14.30 -6.14 7.08
N ARG A 125 -13.16 -6.27 7.77
CA ARG A 125 -13.08 -6.61 9.22
C ARG A 125 -13.04 -5.41 10.17
N ALA A 126 -12.88 -4.19 9.66
CA ALA A 126 -13.05 -3.00 10.49
C ALA A 126 -14.52 -2.88 10.89
N SER A 127 -14.82 -2.19 11.99
CA SER A 127 -16.21 -1.91 12.35
C SER A 127 -16.92 -1.19 11.20
N ASN A 128 -16.22 -0.24 10.57
CA ASN A 128 -16.72 0.63 9.49
C ASN A 128 -17.95 1.44 9.94
N PHE A 129 -18.35 2.40 9.11
CA PHE A 129 -19.55 3.19 9.35
C PHE A 129 -20.69 2.69 8.48
N ALA A 130 -21.91 2.73 9.01
CA ALA A 130 -23.12 2.52 8.22
C ALA A 130 -23.29 3.67 7.21
N VAL A 131 -24.08 3.44 6.15
CA VAL A 131 -24.29 4.46 5.10
C VAL A 131 -25.05 5.67 5.66
N GLU A 132 -25.90 5.43 6.65
CA GLU A 132 -26.73 6.42 7.34
C GLU A 132 -25.88 7.34 8.22
N GLU A 133 -24.76 6.86 8.74
CA GLU A 133 -23.84 7.63 9.60
C GLU A 133 -22.94 8.59 8.81
N VAL A 134 -22.89 8.49 7.47
CA VAL A 134 -21.90 9.23 6.67
C VAL A 134 -22.07 10.74 6.82
N ALA A 135 -23.30 11.24 6.82
CA ALA A 135 -23.57 12.67 7.02
C ALA A 135 -23.07 13.16 8.39
N ASP A 136 -23.30 12.39 9.46
CA ASP A 136 -22.82 12.72 10.81
C ASP A 136 -21.30 12.71 10.90
N VAL A 137 -20.65 11.73 10.25
CA VAL A 137 -19.19 11.63 10.21
C VAL A 137 -18.58 12.81 9.46
N ILE A 138 -19.10 13.15 8.28
CA ILE A 138 -18.60 14.28 7.48
C ILE A 138 -18.86 15.60 8.22
N GLY A 139 -20.06 15.81 8.76
CA GLY A 139 -20.39 16.98 9.57
C GLY A 139 -19.43 17.17 10.76
N TYR A 140 -19.16 16.09 11.51
CA TYR A 140 -18.20 16.11 12.63
C TYR A 140 -16.79 16.53 12.19
N LEU A 141 -16.33 16.06 11.02
CA LEU A 141 -15.00 16.39 10.49
C LEU A 141 -14.95 17.86 10.02
N HIS A 142 -15.93 18.30 9.24
CA HIS A 142 -15.99 19.64 8.67
C HIS A 142 -16.12 20.75 9.73
N GLU A 143 -16.91 20.52 10.78
CA GLU A 143 -16.98 21.40 11.97
C GLU A 143 -15.59 21.73 12.55
N ARG A 144 -14.66 20.78 12.44
CA ARG A 144 -13.30 20.83 12.97
C ARG A 144 -12.24 21.14 11.92
N GLY A 145 -12.65 21.45 10.68
CA GLY A 145 -11.74 21.77 9.59
C GLY A 145 -10.95 20.58 9.06
N VAL A 146 -11.41 19.37 9.35
CA VAL A 146 -10.80 18.12 8.87
C VAL A 146 -11.62 17.62 7.69
N ARG A 147 -10.96 17.12 6.64
CA ARG A 147 -11.64 16.54 5.48
C ARG A 147 -11.94 15.06 5.66
N GLY A 148 -13.04 14.59 5.09
CA GLY A 148 -13.48 13.19 5.13
C GLY A 148 -13.35 12.50 3.78
N PHE A 149 -12.51 11.46 3.72
CA PHE A 149 -12.31 10.67 2.50
C PHE A 149 -12.94 9.27 2.63
N VAL A 150 -13.88 8.93 1.75
CA VAL A 150 -14.56 7.63 1.79
C VAL A 150 -13.86 6.64 0.88
N ALA A 151 -13.41 5.51 1.44
CA ALA A 151 -12.76 4.47 0.68
C ALA A 151 -13.79 3.48 0.10
N ILE A 152 -13.96 3.53 -1.22
CA ILE A 152 -14.72 2.56 -2.04
C ILE A 152 -13.72 1.83 -2.94
N ASN A 153 -12.74 1.20 -2.29
CA ASN A 153 -11.44 0.90 -2.87
C ASN A 153 -11.23 -0.60 -3.13
N VAL A 154 -12.24 -1.25 -3.71
CA VAL A 154 -12.23 -2.66 -4.12
C VAL A 154 -12.64 -2.78 -5.58
N LEU A 155 -12.40 -3.95 -6.18
CA LEU A 155 -13.05 -4.32 -7.45
C LEU A 155 -14.55 -4.44 -7.25
N VAL A 156 -15.35 -3.97 -8.21
CA VAL A 156 -16.81 -4.07 -8.17
C VAL A 156 -17.24 -5.04 -9.26
N PHE A 157 -18.07 -6.03 -8.92
CA PHE A 157 -18.60 -6.97 -9.91
C PHE A 157 -19.87 -6.42 -10.58
N ASP A 158 -20.24 -6.95 -11.74
CA ASP A 158 -21.40 -6.45 -12.51
C ASP A 158 -22.71 -6.43 -11.69
N GLU A 159 -22.91 -7.43 -10.83
CA GLU A 159 -24.12 -7.53 -9.99
C GLU A 159 -24.12 -6.51 -8.83
N GLU A 160 -22.95 -5.93 -8.52
CA GLU A 160 -22.77 -4.97 -7.42
C GLU A 160 -22.78 -3.52 -7.91
N LEU A 161 -22.81 -3.28 -9.22
CA LEU A 161 -22.80 -1.92 -9.80
C LEU A 161 -23.98 -1.06 -9.30
N ALA A 162 -25.17 -1.64 -9.19
CA ALA A 162 -26.34 -0.94 -8.65
C ALA A 162 -26.19 -0.57 -7.17
N GLN A 163 -25.52 -1.41 -6.37
CA GLN A 163 -25.18 -1.09 -4.99
C GLN A 163 -24.12 0.01 -4.93
N ALA A 164 -23.10 -0.06 -5.79
CA ALA A 164 -22.04 0.94 -5.89
C ALA A 164 -22.60 2.32 -6.25
N GLU A 165 -23.53 2.40 -7.21
CA GLU A 165 -24.25 3.63 -7.56
C GLU A 165 -24.96 4.24 -6.34
N LYS A 166 -25.76 3.44 -5.61
CA LYS A 166 -26.46 3.91 -4.41
C LYS A 166 -25.49 4.46 -3.36
N LEU A 167 -24.38 3.75 -3.15
CA LEU A 167 -23.34 4.15 -2.19
C LEU A 167 -22.68 5.47 -2.60
N VAL A 168 -22.28 5.61 -3.85
CA VAL A 168 -21.67 6.84 -4.39
C VAL A 168 -22.62 8.03 -4.24
N ARG A 169 -23.91 7.86 -4.55
CA ARG A 169 -24.91 8.93 -4.38
C ARG A 169 -25.10 9.32 -2.92
N ALA A 170 -25.06 8.38 -1.99
CA ALA A 170 -25.13 8.69 -0.56
C ALA A 170 -23.88 9.46 -0.08
N VAL A 171 -22.69 9.03 -0.51
CA VAL A 171 -21.41 9.69 -0.18
C VAL A 171 -21.33 11.10 -0.75
N ALA A 172 -21.75 11.29 -2.01
CA ALA A 172 -21.80 12.61 -2.64
C ALA A 172 -22.76 13.55 -1.89
N ARG A 173 -23.98 13.10 -1.58
CA ARG A 173 -24.97 13.89 -0.82
C ARG A 173 -24.52 14.26 0.59
N ALA A 174 -23.74 13.39 1.23
CA ALA A 174 -23.17 13.69 2.55
C ALA A 174 -22.05 14.75 2.50
N GLY A 175 -21.63 15.21 1.32
CA GLY A 175 -20.58 16.22 1.18
C GLY A 175 -19.17 15.67 1.43
N ALA A 176 -18.92 14.38 1.18
CA ALA A 176 -17.57 13.82 1.34
C ALA A 176 -16.57 14.52 0.40
N ASP A 177 -15.40 14.88 0.94
CA ASP A 177 -14.40 15.66 0.20
C ASP A 177 -13.73 14.88 -0.93
N ALA A 178 -13.63 13.55 -0.80
CA ALA A 178 -13.13 12.68 -1.86
C ALA A 178 -13.53 11.22 -1.64
N VAL A 179 -13.52 10.44 -2.72
CA VAL A 179 -13.57 8.97 -2.68
C VAL A 179 -12.25 8.35 -3.11
N ILE A 180 -11.81 7.31 -2.41
CA ILE A 180 -10.61 6.53 -2.78
C ILE A 180 -11.08 5.28 -3.52
N VAL A 181 -10.68 5.13 -4.79
CA VAL A 181 -11.25 4.13 -5.72
C VAL A 181 -10.17 3.28 -6.37
N GLN A 182 -10.46 2.00 -6.58
CA GLN A 182 -9.59 1.07 -7.31
C GLN A 182 -10.15 0.74 -8.70
N ASP A 183 -11.44 0.42 -8.77
CA ASP A 183 -12.08 -0.09 -9.98
C ASP A 183 -12.22 1.00 -11.04
N VAL A 184 -11.63 0.77 -12.22
CA VAL A 184 -11.67 1.76 -13.33
C VAL A 184 -13.08 1.97 -13.89
N GLY A 185 -13.96 0.97 -13.76
CA GLY A 185 -15.38 1.10 -14.10
C GLY A 185 -16.10 2.01 -13.12
N LEU A 186 -15.82 1.87 -11.82
CA LEU A 186 -16.37 2.74 -10.76
C LEU A 186 -15.89 4.19 -10.90
N VAL A 187 -14.64 4.42 -11.30
CA VAL A 187 -14.17 5.79 -11.61
C VAL A 187 -15.04 6.42 -12.71
N SER A 188 -15.27 5.70 -13.81
CA SER A 188 -16.13 6.16 -14.90
C SER A 188 -17.58 6.36 -14.45
N LEU A 189 -18.10 5.51 -13.56
CA LEU A 189 -19.44 5.63 -13.00
C LEU A 189 -19.57 6.90 -12.15
N ILE A 190 -18.61 7.16 -11.25
CA ILE A 190 -18.62 8.35 -10.39
C ILE A 190 -18.59 9.62 -11.24
N LYS A 191 -17.72 9.70 -12.25
CA LYS A 191 -17.66 10.89 -13.14
C LYS A 191 -18.98 11.14 -13.88
N GLY A 192 -19.78 10.11 -14.13
CA GLY A 192 -21.11 10.24 -14.72
C GLY A 192 -22.22 10.62 -13.73
N LEU A 193 -22.12 10.15 -12.47
CA LEU A 193 -23.17 10.31 -11.45
C LEU A 193 -22.98 11.54 -10.54
N ALA A 194 -21.73 11.86 -10.21
CA ALA A 194 -21.32 12.90 -9.28
C ALA A 194 -20.02 13.55 -9.79
N PRO A 195 -20.08 14.35 -10.87
CA PRO A 195 -18.90 14.83 -11.59
C PRO A 195 -17.93 15.67 -10.74
N ASP A 196 -18.47 16.36 -9.73
CA ASP A 196 -17.74 17.23 -8.79
C ASP A 196 -17.17 16.48 -7.58
N LEU A 197 -17.55 15.21 -7.37
CA LEU A 197 -16.96 14.40 -6.31
C LEU A 197 -15.52 14.03 -6.69
N VAL A 198 -14.56 14.52 -5.91
CA VAL A 198 -13.13 14.29 -6.15
C VAL A 198 -12.80 12.80 -6.01
N ILE A 199 -12.02 12.29 -6.95
CA ILE A 199 -11.61 10.88 -6.99
C ILE A 199 -10.11 10.77 -6.73
N HIS A 200 -9.74 9.95 -5.76
CA HIS A 200 -8.37 9.55 -5.47
C HIS A 200 -8.11 8.11 -5.95
N GLY A 201 -7.13 7.90 -6.82
CA GLY A 201 -6.69 6.59 -7.27
C GLY A 201 -6.04 5.80 -6.13
N SER A 202 -6.60 4.65 -5.78
CA SER A 202 -6.10 3.80 -4.70
C SER A 202 -4.76 3.16 -5.07
N THR A 203 -3.94 2.86 -4.05
CA THR A 203 -2.70 2.06 -4.21
C THR A 203 -2.99 0.68 -4.84
N GLN A 204 -4.23 0.20 -4.73
CA GLN A 204 -4.67 -1.04 -5.39
C GLN A 204 -4.77 -0.94 -6.92
N MET A 205 -4.65 0.24 -7.52
CA MET A 205 -4.51 0.41 -8.98
C MET A 205 -3.09 0.07 -9.47
N SER A 206 -2.18 -0.33 -8.58
CA SER A 206 -0.78 -0.66 -8.89
C SER A 206 -0.01 0.49 -9.56
N ILE A 207 -0.24 1.73 -9.10
CA ILE A 207 0.40 2.93 -9.64
C ILE A 207 1.84 3.03 -9.13
N THR A 208 2.79 2.70 -10.01
CA THR A 208 4.23 2.67 -9.71
C THR A 208 5.08 3.51 -10.66
N SER A 209 4.47 4.15 -11.67
CA SER A 209 5.16 5.03 -12.63
C SER A 209 4.36 6.31 -12.88
N ALA A 210 5.01 7.31 -13.50
CA ALA A 210 4.35 8.54 -13.93
C ALA A 210 3.23 8.26 -14.94
N GLU A 211 3.42 7.31 -15.85
CA GLU A 211 2.43 6.94 -16.86
C GLU A 211 1.23 6.21 -16.26
N GLY A 212 1.46 5.42 -15.20
CA GLY A 212 0.35 4.85 -14.42
C GLY A 212 -0.45 5.93 -13.69
N ALA A 213 0.22 6.95 -13.15
CA ALA A 213 -0.43 8.09 -12.52
C ALA A 213 -1.23 8.92 -13.53
N GLU A 214 -0.65 9.21 -14.70
CA GLU A 214 -1.33 9.93 -15.78
C GLU A 214 -2.50 9.15 -16.36
N PHE A 215 -2.41 7.81 -16.45
CA PHE A 215 -3.57 6.99 -16.82
C PHE A 215 -4.72 7.17 -15.83
N ALA A 216 -4.45 7.11 -14.52
CA ALA A 216 -5.48 7.36 -13.51
C ALA A 216 -6.04 8.80 -13.60
N ARG A 217 -5.18 9.80 -13.86
CA ARG A 217 -5.58 11.20 -14.04
C ARG A 217 -6.50 11.38 -15.25
N GLU A 218 -6.20 10.74 -16.38
CA GLU A 218 -7.02 10.76 -17.59
C GLU A 218 -8.40 10.13 -17.38
N LEU A 219 -8.54 9.21 -16.43
CA LEU A 219 -9.85 8.67 -16.02
C LEU A 219 -10.63 9.62 -15.09
N GLY A 220 -9.97 10.61 -14.48
CA GLY A 220 -10.59 11.59 -13.59
C GLY A 220 -10.06 11.57 -12.15
N CYS A 221 -8.98 10.84 -11.83
CA CYS A 221 -8.36 10.89 -10.51
C CYS A 221 -7.51 12.16 -10.34
N GLU A 222 -7.76 12.96 -9.30
CA GLU A 222 -6.99 14.18 -9.01
C GLU A 222 -5.75 13.89 -8.17
N ARG A 223 -5.80 12.83 -7.37
CA ARG A 223 -4.71 12.33 -6.53
C ARG A 223 -4.50 10.84 -6.75
N VAL A 224 -3.27 10.38 -6.67
CA VAL A 224 -2.92 8.95 -6.76
C VAL A 224 -2.11 8.52 -5.56
N VAL A 225 -2.48 7.38 -4.97
CA VAL A 225 -1.71 6.74 -3.92
C VAL A 225 -0.70 5.80 -4.57
N VAL A 226 0.59 6.15 -4.52
CA VAL A 226 1.64 5.35 -5.18
C VAL A 226 1.92 4.03 -4.45
N GLY A 227 2.54 3.10 -5.15
CA GLY A 227 2.97 1.80 -4.60
C GLY A 227 3.90 1.94 -3.40
N ARG A 228 3.79 1.00 -2.45
CA ARG A 228 4.61 0.98 -1.21
C ARG A 228 6.03 0.45 -1.46
N GLU A 229 6.25 -0.07 -2.66
CA GLU A 229 7.47 -0.65 -3.18
C GLU A 229 8.37 0.38 -3.87
N LEU A 230 7.94 1.66 -3.90
CA LEU A 230 8.73 2.76 -4.44
C LEU A 230 9.66 3.37 -3.38
N SER A 231 10.88 3.65 -3.79
CA SER A 231 11.82 4.51 -3.08
C SER A 231 11.45 5.99 -3.21
N ILE A 232 11.96 6.84 -2.32
CA ILE A 232 11.74 8.30 -2.39
C ILE A 232 12.20 8.87 -3.74
N ARG A 233 13.29 8.34 -4.30
CA ARG A 233 13.77 8.73 -5.64
C ARG A 233 12.77 8.38 -6.74
N GLU A 234 12.17 7.20 -6.65
CA GLU A 234 11.15 6.76 -7.60
C GLU A 234 9.85 7.56 -7.42
N ILE A 235 9.43 7.86 -6.19
CA ILE A 235 8.28 8.72 -5.89
C ILE A 235 8.50 10.13 -6.48
N ALA A 236 9.70 10.69 -6.33
CA ALA A 236 10.05 11.98 -6.92
C ALA A 236 9.94 11.95 -8.46
N ALA A 237 10.44 10.89 -9.10
CA ALA A 237 10.33 10.70 -10.54
C ALA A 237 8.87 10.57 -11.02
N VAL A 238 8.03 9.83 -10.27
CA VAL A 238 6.58 9.79 -10.55
C VAL A 238 5.99 11.20 -10.49
N ARG A 239 6.27 11.95 -9.42
CA ARG A 239 5.77 13.32 -9.24
C ARG A 239 6.31 14.29 -10.31
N GLU A 240 7.50 14.07 -10.85
CA GLU A 240 8.03 14.85 -11.98
C GLU A 240 7.27 14.62 -13.29
N GLY A 241 6.77 13.41 -13.52
CA GLY A 241 6.08 13.04 -14.76
C GLY A 241 4.56 13.16 -14.72
N THR A 242 3.95 13.63 -13.63
CA THR A 242 2.49 13.77 -13.51
C THR A 242 2.09 15.11 -12.89
N THR A 243 0.90 15.58 -13.29
CA THR A 243 0.25 16.73 -12.63
C THR A 243 -0.68 16.32 -11.49
N ALA A 244 -1.03 15.03 -11.38
CA ALA A 244 -1.82 14.52 -10.27
C ALA A 244 -1.08 14.69 -8.94
N GLU A 245 -1.84 14.91 -7.87
CA GLU A 245 -1.29 14.88 -6.52
C GLU A 245 -0.75 13.49 -6.17
N VAL A 246 0.39 13.44 -5.50
CA VAL A 246 1.02 12.18 -5.10
C VAL A 246 0.85 11.98 -3.60
N GLU A 247 0.17 10.89 -3.24
CA GLU A 247 0.00 10.43 -1.86
C GLU A 247 0.87 9.18 -1.61
N ALA A 248 1.58 9.13 -0.48
CA ALA A 248 2.42 8.00 -0.11
C ALA A 248 2.07 7.46 1.28
N PHE A 249 2.12 6.14 1.44
CA PHE A 249 2.08 5.52 2.77
C PHE A 249 3.37 5.84 3.52
N VAL A 250 3.23 6.31 4.76
CA VAL A 250 4.38 6.66 5.61
C VAL A 250 4.49 5.78 6.85
N HIS A 251 3.41 5.13 7.26
CA HIS A 251 3.39 4.33 8.49
C HIS A 251 2.44 3.13 8.40
N GLY A 252 2.80 2.06 9.11
CA GLY A 252 1.94 0.90 9.35
C GLY A 252 2.23 -0.32 8.47
N ALA A 253 1.23 -1.17 8.28
CA ALA A 253 1.44 -2.50 7.73
C ALA A 253 1.95 -2.51 6.28
N LEU A 254 3.16 -3.05 6.04
CA LEU A 254 3.63 -3.33 4.68
C LEU A 254 2.96 -4.58 4.11
N CYS A 255 2.56 -4.49 2.84
CA CYS A 255 2.22 -5.65 2.04
C CYS A 255 3.52 -6.21 1.46
N VAL A 256 3.64 -7.53 1.38
CA VAL A 256 4.76 -8.14 0.65
C VAL A 256 4.54 -8.09 -0.86
N SER A 257 3.26 -8.10 -1.28
CA SER A 257 2.86 -8.12 -2.68
C SER A 257 2.51 -6.71 -3.14
N TYR A 258 2.79 -6.43 -4.41
CA TYR A 258 2.28 -5.26 -5.10
C TYR A 258 0.77 -5.14 -4.89
N SER A 259 0.34 -3.94 -4.49
CA SER A 259 -1.08 -3.67 -4.18
C SER A 259 -1.95 -3.85 -5.42
N GLY A 260 -3.03 -4.62 -5.29
CA GLY A 260 -3.93 -4.98 -6.39
C GLY A 260 -3.49 -6.20 -7.21
N GLN A 261 -2.39 -6.88 -6.84
CA GLN A 261 -1.80 -7.99 -7.61
C GLN A 261 -1.62 -9.27 -6.76
N CYS A 262 -2.43 -9.45 -5.70
CA CYS A 262 -2.31 -10.58 -4.78
C CYS A 262 -3.52 -11.52 -4.85
N PHE A 263 -3.31 -12.74 -5.33
CA PHE A 263 -4.38 -13.75 -5.52
C PHE A 263 -4.34 -14.90 -4.50
N SER A 264 -3.48 -14.80 -3.47
CA SER A 264 -3.35 -15.85 -2.44
C SER A 264 -4.65 -16.22 -1.71
N SER A 265 -5.48 -15.24 -1.38
CA SER A 265 -6.74 -15.50 -0.68
C SER A 265 -7.78 -16.16 -1.60
N GLU A 266 -7.70 -15.86 -2.90
CA GLU A 266 -8.61 -16.39 -3.91
C GLU A 266 -8.29 -17.86 -4.16
N ALA A 267 -7.01 -18.15 -4.37
CA ALA A 267 -6.50 -19.51 -4.62
C ALA A 267 -6.91 -20.53 -3.53
N TRP A 268 -6.95 -20.12 -2.26
CA TRP A 268 -7.13 -21.06 -1.15
C TRP A 268 -8.48 -20.97 -0.44
N GLY A 269 -9.20 -19.86 -0.54
CA GLY A 269 -10.31 -19.57 0.38
C GLY A 269 -11.59 -19.03 -0.24
N GLY A 270 -11.66 -18.79 -1.56
CA GLY A 270 -12.83 -18.10 -2.16
C GLY A 270 -13.02 -16.70 -1.60
N ARG A 271 -11.91 -16.02 -1.33
CA ARG A 271 -11.85 -14.68 -0.72
C ARG A 271 -10.95 -13.83 -1.59
N SER A 272 -11.39 -12.64 -1.99
CA SER A 272 -10.50 -11.74 -2.71
C SER A 272 -9.73 -10.81 -1.76
N ALA A 273 -8.39 -10.86 -1.84
CA ALA A 273 -7.54 -9.89 -1.14
C ALA A 273 -7.70 -8.48 -1.72
N ASN A 274 -7.94 -8.37 -3.03
CA ASN A 274 -8.23 -7.15 -3.76
C ASN A 274 -9.62 -6.57 -3.43
N ARG A 275 -10.47 -7.34 -2.73
CA ARG A 275 -11.79 -6.92 -2.22
C ARG A 275 -11.86 -6.80 -0.70
N GLY A 276 -10.70 -6.70 -0.04
CA GLY A 276 -10.64 -6.45 1.41
C GLY A 276 -10.80 -7.67 2.31
N GLN A 277 -10.84 -8.87 1.72
CA GLN A 277 -10.95 -10.13 2.45
C GLN A 277 -9.61 -10.86 2.59
N CYS A 278 -8.48 -10.14 2.52
CA CYS A 278 -7.15 -10.71 2.66
C CYS A 278 -7.02 -11.62 3.91
N ALA A 279 -6.69 -12.89 3.68
CA ALA A 279 -6.45 -13.90 4.73
C ALA A 279 -5.07 -13.76 5.40
N GLN A 280 -4.22 -12.85 4.89
CA GLN A 280 -2.84 -12.66 5.32
C GLN A 280 -1.97 -13.91 5.16
N ALA A 281 -2.14 -14.63 4.04
CA ALA A 281 -1.36 -15.79 3.65
C ALA A 281 0.16 -15.58 3.75
N CYS A 282 0.67 -14.39 3.39
CA CYS A 282 2.10 -14.05 3.50
C CYS A 282 2.64 -14.05 4.95
N ARG A 283 1.76 -14.15 5.96
CA ARG A 283 2.09 -14.23 7.38
C ARG A 283 2.01 -15.64 7.95
N LEU A 284 1.77 -16.65 7.10
CA LEU A 284 1.85 -18.05 7.48
C LEU A 284 3.31 -18.51 7.49
N PRO A 285 3.63 -19.57 8.26
CA PRO A 285 4.95 -20.17 8.19
C PRO A 285 5.14 -20.90 6.86
N TYR A 286 6.34 -20.80 6.29
CA TYR A 286 6.76 -21.49 5.07
C TYR A 286 8.13 -22.14 5.27
N GLY A 287 8.30 -23.35 4.75
CA GLY A 287 9.62 -23.96 4.55
C GLY A 287 10.25 -23.47 3.25
N LEU A 288 11.58 -23.38 3.22
CA LEU A 288 12.33 -23.10 1.99
C LEU A 288 12.82 -24.41 1.38
N VAL A 289 12.37 -24.72 0.17
CA VAL A 289 12.84 -25.87 -0.61
C VAL A 289 13.80 -25.35 -1.67
N VAL A 290 15.00 -25.91 -1.76
CA VAL A 290 16.05 -25.52 -2.70
C VAL A 290 16.47 -26.76 -3.49
N ASP A 291 16.32 -26.71 -4.81
CA ASP A 291 16.63 -27.83 -5.72
C ASP A 291 16.03 -29.17 -5.27
N GLY A 292 14.78 -29.11 -4.77
CA GLY A 292 14.01 -30.27 -4.30
C GLY A 292 14.18 -30.62 -2.82
N GLU A 293 15.18 -30.06 -2.14
CA GLU A 293 15.52 -30.38 -0.74
C GLU A 293 15.05 -29.29 0.23
N VAL A 294 14.51 -29.70 1.39
CA VAL A 294 14.09 -28.74 2.43
C VAL A 294 15.32 -28.22 3.15
N ARG A 295 15.51 -26.91 3.14
CA ARG A 295 16.57 -26.24 3.90
C ARG A 295 16.13 -26.02 5.34
N ASP A 296 16.98 -26.37 6.30
CA ASP A 296 16.77 -25.98 7.69
C ASP A 296 17.03 -24.48 7.86
N MET A 297 15.96 -23.78 8.25
CA MET A 297 15.94 -22.33 8.45
C MET A 297 15.98 -21.94 9.94
N GLY A 298 16.14 -22.91 10.85
CA GLY A 298 16.11 -22.66 12.30
C GLY A 298 14.79 -22.01 12.74
N ASP A 299 14.89 -20.86 13.39
CA ASP A 299 13.79 -20.05 13.89
C ASP A 299 13.21 -19.07 12.83
N VAL A 300 13.73 -19.06 11.60
CA VAL A 300 13.20 -18.26 10.50
C VAL A 300 12.09 -19.06 9.79
N LYS A 301 10.83 -18.79 10.15
CA LYS A 301 9.66 -19.50 9.60
C LYS A 301 8.76 -18.65 8.70
N TYR A 302 8.82 -17.32 8.80
CA TYR A 302 7.89 -16.41 8.13
C TYR A 302 8.53 -15.69 6.94
N LEU A 303 8.78 -16.44 5.87
CA LEU A 303 9.63 -16.04 4.74
C LEU A 303 9.06 -14.89 3.89
N LEU A 304 7.79 -14.52 4.06
CA LEU A 304 7.10 -13.46 3.31
C LEU A 304 6.48 -12.39 4.22
N SER A 305 6.79 -12.37 5.52
CA SER A 305 6.18 -11.44 6.47
C SER A 305 7.08 -10.23 6.73
N PRO A 306 6.81 -9.06 6.13
CA PRO A 306 7.62 -7.86 6.34
C PRO A 306 7.39 -7.26 7.73
N GLN A 307 8.37 -6.46 8.15
CA GLN A 307 8.25 -5.50 9.24
C GLN A 307 7.22 -4.39 8.91
N ASP A 308 6.85 -3.55 9.88
CA ASP A 308 5.94 -2.41 9.66
C ASP A 308 6.71 -1.16 9.18
N LEU A 309 6.11 -0.39 8.27
CA LEU A 309 6.67 0.86 7.75
C LEU A 309 6.67 1.95 8.84
N MET A 310 7.78 2.67 8.95
CA MET A 310 7.92 3.92 9.69
C MET A 310 8.87 4.84 8.93
N ALA A 311 8.31 5.95 8.44
CA ALA A 311 9.02 6.94 7.63
C ALA A 311 9.15 8.31 8.31
N VAL A 312 8.97 8.42 9.64
CA VAL A 312 8.95 9.72 10.34
C VAL A 312 10.24 10.51 10.11
N GLU A 313 11.40 9.85 10.23
CA GLU A 313 12.72 10.43 9.96
C GLU A 313 12.93 10.81 8.48
N LEU A 314 12.13 10.25 7.58
CA LEU A 314 12.19 10.51 6.14
C LEU A 314 11.20 11.59 5.67
N VAL A 315 10.45 12.20 6.59
CA VAL A 315 9.47 13.25 6.28
C VAL A 315 10.11 14.39 5.49
N PRO A 316 11.27 14.96 5.86
CA PRO A 316 11.89 16.03 5.07
C PRO A 316 12.12 15.64 3.60
N GLN A 317 12.66 14.44 3.36
CA GLN A 317 12.99 13.94 2.01
C GLN A 317 11.72 13.64 1.21
N LEU A 318 10.65 13.17 1.87
CA LEU A 318 9.35 12.96 1.23
C LEU A 318 8.67 14.27 0.84
N ILE A 319 8.79 15.33 1.66
CA ILE A 319 8.34 16.69 1.30
C ILE A 319 9.10 17.16 0.06
N ASP A 320 10.43 17.00 0.03
CA ASP A 320 11.26 17.43 -1.10
C ASP A 320 10.98 16.65 -2.38
N ALA A 321 10.61 15.36 -2.26
CA ALA A 321 10.14 14.54 -3.38
C ALA A 321 8.80 15.05 -3.98
N GLY A 322 8.10 15.93 -3.27
CA GLY A 322 6.83 16.53 -3.69
C GLY A 322 5.60 15.70 -3.35
N VAL A 323 5.69 14.83 -2.34
CA VAL A 323 4.53 14.12 -1.81
C VAL A 323 3.57 15.12 -1.18
N SER A 324 2.33 15.14 -1.64
CA SER A 324 1.29 16.10 -1.23
C SER A 324 0.51 15.62 0.00
N CYS A 325 0.49 14.31 0.25
CA CYS A 325 -0.25 13.72 1.36
C CYS A 325 0.47 12.50 1.95
N PHE A 326 0.62 12.48 3.27
CA PHE A 326 1.18 11.39 4.05
C PHE A 326 0.06 10.53 4.65
N LYS A 327 -0.08 9.32 4.11
CA LYS A 327 -1.11 8.37 4.53
C LYS A 327 -0.61 7.42 5.61
N ILE A 328 -1.30 7.35 6.73
CA ILE A 328 -1.05 6.40 7.81
C ILE A 328 -1.97 5.19 7.63
N GLU A 329 -1.43 3.97 7.57
CA GLU A 329 -2.26 2.75 7.52
C GLU A 329 -2.65 2.27 8.91
N GLY A 330 -3.96 2.14 9.17
CA GLY A 330 -4.40 1.78 10.52
C GLY A 330 -5.89 1.53 10.76
N ARG A 331 -6.73 1.34 9.74
CA ARG A 331 -8.20 1.19 9.96
C ARG A 331 -8.61 0.00 10.84
N LEU A 332 -7.73 -0.99 11.04
CA LEU A 332 -7.95 -2.14 11.94
C LEU A 332 -7.31 -1.94 13.33
N LYS A 333 -6.73 -0.78 13.60
CA LYS A 333 -5.99 -0.46 14.83
C LYS A 333 -6.88 0.30 15.83
N GLY A 334 -6.47 0.27 17.10
CA GLY A 334 -7.14 1.00 18.17
C GLY A 334 -6.87 2.51 18.10
N PRO A 335 -7.64 3.32 18.82
CA PRO A 335 -7.46 4.77 18.87
C PRO A 335 -6.09 5.19 19.44
N GLU A 336 -5.48 4.41 20.34
CA GLU A 336 -4.12 4.63 20.86
C GLU A 336 -3.08 4.71 19.72
N TYR A 337 -3.16 3.77 18.76
CA TYR A 337 -2.27 3.74 17.60
C TYR A 337 -2.52 4.93 16.69
N VAL A 338 -3.79 5.22 16.39
CA VAL A 338 -4.17 6.31 15.47
C VAL A 338 -3.74 7.66 16.04
N GLY A 339 -4.01 7.92 17.31
CA GLY A 339 -3.63 9.17 17.96
C GLY A 339 -2.11 9.36 18.03
N LEU A 340 -1.37 8.35 18.50
CA LEU A 340 0.08 8.44 18.60
C LEU A 340 0.73 8.67 17.23
N THR A 341 0.43 7.81 16.25
CA THR A 341 1.04 7.92 14.92
C THR A 341 0.72 9.27 14.27
N THR A 342 -0.55 9.68 14.28
CA THR A 342 -0.96 10.99 13.73
C THR A 342 -0.20 12.15 14.36
N SER A 343 -0.11 12.18 15.70
CA SER A 343 0.58 13.28 16.41
C SER A 343 2.09 13.34 16.11
N VAL A 344 2.75 12.19 15.98
CA VAL A 344 4.18 12.12 15.66
C VAL A 344 4.45 12.64 14.24
N TYR A 345 3.64 12.23 13.26
CA TYR A 345 3.75 12.77 11.90
C TYR A 345 3.37 14.25 11.86
N ARG A 346 2.37 14.71 12.61
CA ARG A 346 1.99 16.13 12.69
C ARG A 346 3.17 17.00 13.05
N ARG A 347 3.84 16.65 14.14
CA ARG A 347 5.05 17.34 14.58
C ARG A 347 6.16 17.29 13.54
N ALA A 348 6.46 16.12 12.99
CA ALA A 348 7.52 15.96 11.99
C ALA A 348 7.26 16.79 10.72
N VAL A 349 6.01 16.87 10.24
CA VAL A 349 5.63 17.68 9.08
C VAL A 349 5.68 19.17 9.41
N ASP A 350 5.20 19.57 10.59
CA ASP A 350 5.21 20.98 11.00
C ASP A 350 6.62 21.54 11.06
N GLU A 351 7.50 20.87 11.81
CA GLU A 351 8.89 21.29 11.98
C GLU A 351 9.65 21.27 10.64
N ALA A 352 9.46 20.21 9.83
CA ALA A 352 10.10 20.13 8.52
C ALA A 352 9.58 21.21 7.53
N TRP A 353 8.30 21.58 7.63
CA TRP A 353 7.72 22.63 6.76
C TRP A 353 8.15 24.04 7.20
N GLU A 354 8.13 24.33 8.49
CA GLU A 354 8.57 25.62 9.04
C GLU A 354 10.04 25.90 8.71
N ALA A 355 10.90 24.88 8.85
CA ALA A 355 12.31 24.97 8.45
C ALA A 355 12.53 25.31 6.97
N ARG A 356 11.53 25.05 6.10
CA ARG A 356 11.56 25.41 4.67
C ARG A 356 10.99 26.81 4.39
N CYS A 357 10.12 27.32 5.26
CA CYS A 357 9.46 28.61 5.09
C CYS A 357 10.26 29.78 5.69
N CYS A 358 11.10 29.54 6.69
CA CYS A 358 12.02 30.55 7.21
C CYS A 358 13.12 30.85 6.19
N GLU A 359 13.04 32.01 5.52
CA GLU A 359 14.11 32.51 4.66
C GLU A 359 15.43 32.55 5.44
N SER A 360 16.46 31.84 4.96
CA SER A 360 17.80 32.05 5.46
C SER A 360 18.26 33.46 5.11
N VAL A 361 18.49 34.28 6.13
CA VAL A 361 19.08 35.63 6.01
C VAL A 361 20.42 35.62 5.26
N ASP A 362 21.09 34.46 5.15
CA ASP A 362 22.38 34.28 4.47
C ASP A 362 22.35 33.42 3.19
N GLY A 363 21.18 33.25 2.55
CA GLY A 363 21.06 32.52 1.27
C GLY A 363 21.35 31.00 1.33
N HIS A 364 21.62 30.47 2.52
CA HIS A 364 21.81 29.04 2.80
C HIS A 364 20.71 28.54 3.74
N ALA A 365 19.51 28.27 3.21
CA ALA A 365 18.50 27.56 3.99
C ALA A 365 19.05 26.15 4.31
N PRO A 366 18.97 25.67 5.56
CA PRO A 366 19.57 24.40 5.96
C PRO A 366 19.10 23.29 5.03
N SER A 367 20.02 22.74 4.25
CA SER A 367 19.74 21.60 3.38
C SER A 367 19.57 20.39 4.28
N GLY A 368 18.38 19.79 4.29
CA GLY A 368 18.18 18.46 4.87
C GLY A 368 18.44 18.38 6.37
N ALA A 369 17.87 19.29 7.17
CA ALA A 369 17.80 19.06 8.62
C ALA A 369 17.14 17.69 8.85
N GLU A 370 17.94 16.70 9.24
CA GLU A 370 17.45 15.39 9.62
C GLU A 370 16.49 15.59 10.78
N TRP A 371 15.28 15.04 10.65
CA TRP A 371 14.36 15.03 11.76
C TRP A 371 14.73 13.86 12.65
N ASP A 372 15.23 14.15 13.86
CA ASP A 372 15.64 13.13 14.81
C ASP A 372 14.42 12.63 15.61
N LEU A 373 14.16 11.32 15.55
CA LEU A 373 13.09 10.68 16.29
C LEU A 373 13.62 10.29 17.68
N PRO A 374 13.13 10.90 18.78
CA PRO A 374 13.62 10.52 20.10
C PRO A 374 13.35 9.03 20.37
N ASP A 375 14.33 8.32 20.94
CA ASP A 375 14.25 6.88 21.22
C ASP A 375 13.00 6.48 22.01
N ALA A 376 12.57 7.33 22.96
CA ALA A 376 11.35 7.12 23.71
C ALA A 376 10.09 7.10 22.81
N VAL A 377 10.02 7.98 21.81
CA VAL A 377 8.90 8.03 20.85
C VAL A 377 8.95 6.84 19.90
N ARG A 378 10.15 6.44 19.45
CA ARG A 378 10.31 5.21 18.66
C ARG A 378 9.86 3.97 19.44
N THR A 379 10.20 3.92 20.73
CA THR A 379 9.78 2.86 21.65
C THR A 379 8.26 2.85 21.83
N ASP A 380 7.63 4.01 22.00
CA ASP A 380 6.16 4.14 22.06
C ASP A 380 5.50 3.64 20.76
N LEU A 381 6.03 4.02 19.59
CA LEU A 381 5.53 3.57 18.28
C LEU A 381 5.62 2.04 18.14
N ALA A 382 6.76 1.45 18.50
CA ALA A 382 6.95 0.00 18.48
C ALA A 382 6.05 -0.72 19.51
N GLN A 383 5.84 -0.11 20.69
CA GLN A 383 4.99 -0.62 21.76
C GLN A 383 3.51 -0.63 21.37
N VAL A 384 2.99 0.40 20.69
CA VAL A 384 1.59 0.40 20.25
C VAL A 384 1.36 -0.58 19.12
N PHE A 385 2.28 -0.65 18.15
CA PHE A 385 2.23 -1.66 17.11
C PHE A 385 3.51 -1.71 16.24
N ALA A 386 4.15 -2.87 16.22
CA ALA A 386 5.19 -3.25 15.26
C ALA A 386 5.17 -4.77 15.09
N ARG A 387 5.70 -5.29 13.98
CA ARG A 387 5.82 -6.73 13.70
C ARG A 387 7.17 -7.06 13.08
N GLY A 388 7.53 -8.33 13.09
CA GLY A 388 8.81 -8.79 12.54
C GLY A 388 9.98 -8.46 13.47
N GLN A 389 9.71 -8.30 14.77
CA GLN A 389 10.74 -8.05 15.78
C GLN A 389 11.65 -9.27 15.96
N ASP A 390 12.92 -9.01 16.22
CA ASP A 390 13.92 -9.96 16.71
C ASP A 390 14.83 -9.27 17.75
N ASP A 391 15.88 -9.93 18.25
CA ASP A 391 16.77 -9.39 19.27
C ASP A 391 17.53 -8.12 18.85
N ASN A 392 17.59 -7.82 17.55
CA ASN A 392 18.32 -6.70 16.97
C ASN A 392 17.40 -5.63 16.33
N TYR A 393 16.14 -5.97 16.03
CA TYR A 393 15.21 -5.12 15.30
C TYR A 393 13.86 -5.00 16.02
N ASP A 394 13.37 -3.76 16.15
CA ASP A 394 12.13 -3.40 16.85
C ASP A 394 10.85 -3.60 16.02
N GLY A 395 10.98 -4.07 14.78
CA GLY A 395 9.85 -4.32 13.88
C GLY A 395 9.37 -3.09 13.11
N LEU A 396 10.05 -1.94 13.25
CA LEU A 396 9.82 -0.74 12.46
C LEU A 396 10.94 -0.59 11.41
N THR A 397 10.54 -0.38 10.16
CA THR A 397 11.47 -0.26 9.03
C THR A 397 11.10 0.91 8.13
N LYS A 398 12.10 1.48 7.45
CA LYS A 398 11.89 2.46 6.37
C LYS A 398 11.31 1.80 5.10
N GLY A 399 11.13 0.48 5.09
CA GLY A 399 10.53 -0.28 4.00
C GLY A 399 11.37 -0.18 2.73
N PHE A 400 10.75 0.20 1.62
CA PHE A 400 11.41 0.42 0.34
C PHE A 400 11.79 1.88 0.07
N LEU A 401 11.51 2.80 1.00
CA LEU A 401 11.71 4.24 0.78
C LEU A 401 13.18 4.62 0.52
N GLU A 402 14.13 3.84 1.06
CA GLU A 402 15.57 3.98 0.81
C GLU A 402 16.05 3.14 -0.40
N GLY A 403 15.14 2.44 -1.07
CA GLY A 403 15.41 1.43 -2.09
C GLY A 403 15.28 -0.01 -1.58
N PRO A 404 15.28 -1.02 -2.47
CA PRO A 404 15.24 -2.42 -2.06
C PRO A 404 16.45 -2.80 -1.20
N ASN A 405 16.19 -3.26 0.02
CA ASN A 405 17.15 -3.95 0.87
C ASN A 405 16.52 -5.25 1.36
N HIS A 406 16.81 -6.35 0.65
CA HIS A 406 16.13 -7.62 0.89
C HIS A 406 16.49 -8.22 2.26
N GLN A 407 17.67 -7.91 2.82
CA GLN A 407 18.15 -8.43 4.11
C GLN A 407 17.45 -7.81 5.34
N ARG A 408 16.93 -6.58 5.20
CA ARG A 408 16.27 -5.85 6.30
C ARG A 408 14.76 -6.02 6.33
N LEU A 409 14.11 -6.10 5.17
CA LEU A 409 12.64 -6.05 5.10
C LEU A 409 11.93 -7.22 5.81
N VAL A 410 12.39 -8.45 5.55
CA VAL A 410 11.80 -9.68 6.08
C VAL A 410 12.82 -10.38 7.00
N ARG A 411 12.52 -10.34 8.30
CA ARG A 411 13.31 -11.02 9.34
C ARG A 411 12.93 -12.49 9.49
N GLY A 412 11.63 -12.77 9.41
CA GLY A 412 11.07 -14.12 9.38
C GLY A 412 10.94 -14.83 10.73
N ARG A 413 11.27 -14.16 11.85
CA ARG A 413 11.13 -14.72 13.21
C ARG A 413 9.73 -14.53 13.83
N SER A 414 8.91 -13.58 13.35
CA SER A 414 7.52 -13.45 13.83
C SER A 414 6.64 -12.60 12.92
N PRO A 415 5.36 -12.98 12.73
CA PRO A 415 4.40 -12.16 12.00
C PRO A 415 3.51 -11.32 12.94
N ARG A 416 3.66 -11.48 14.27
CA ARG A 416 2.77 -10.93 15.30
C ARG A 416 3.40 -9.69 15.94
N HIS A 417 2.57 -8.90 16.60
CA HIS A 417 3.04 -7.81 17.44
C HIS A 417 3.35 -8.35 18.84
N ARG A 418 4.57 -8.11 19.33
CA ARG A 418 5.04 -8.53 20.66
C ARG A 418 5.33 -7.36 21.60
N GLY A 419 5.14 -6.12 21.15
CA GLY A 419 5.60 -4.93 21.86
C GLY A 419 7.10 -4.69 21.65
N VAL A 420 7.82 -4.40 22.73
CA VAL A 420 9.24 -4.00 22.71
C VAL A 420 10.10 -4.98 23.49
N LEU A 421 11.37 -5.14 23.09
CA LEU A 421 12.29 -6.07 23.73
C LEU A 421 12.63 -5.57 25.14
N LEU A 422 12.26 -6.36 26.15
CA LEU A 422 12.54 -6.06 27.54
C LEU A 422 13.92 -6.57 27.95
N GLY A 423 14.25 -7.81 27.59
CA GLY A 423 15.47 -8.47 28.04
C GLY A 423 15.53 -9.95 27.67
N LYS A 424 16.27 -10.72 28.48
CA LYS A 424 16.42 -12.17 28.34
C LYS A 424 16.17 -12.86 29.66
N VAL A 425 15.60 -14.07 29.62
CA VAL A 425 15.48 -14.93 30.80
C VAL A 425 16.88 -15.37 31.22
N VAL A 426 17.16 -15.30 32.53
CA VAL A 426 18.39 -15.84 33.13
C VAL A 426 18.10 -17.05 34.02
N ASP A 427 16.92 -17.09 34.66
CA ASP A 427 16.47 -18.21 35.49
C ASP A 427 14.93 -18.24 35.60
N SER A 428 14.35 -19.34 36.08
CA SER A 428 12.89 -19.52 36.18
C SER A 428 12.50 -20.54 37.26
N PHE A 429 11.43 -20.26 38.01
CA PHE A 429 10.92 -21.16 39.05
C PHE A 429 9.39 -21.22 39.11
N ILE A 430 8.78 -22.17 38.40
CA ILE A 430 7.30 -22.33 38.42
C ILE A 430 6.73 -22.84 39.76
N HIS A 431 7.51 -23.55 40.57
CA HIS A 431 6.99 -24.42 41.64
C HIS A 431 6.84 -23.68 42.98
N SER A 432 7.42 -22.48 43.08
CA SER A 432 7.59 -21.66 44.28
C SER A 432 6.97 -20.26 44.12
N GLY A 433 5.87 -20.13 43.36
CA GLY A 433 5.12 -18.88 43.21
C GLY A 433 5.16 -18.24 41.82
N GLY A 434 5.84 -18.85 40.85
CA GLY A 434 5.75 -18.47 39.43
C GLY A 434 6.62 -17.33 38.97
N GLY A 435 7.79 -17.16 39.59
CA GLY A 435 8.77 -16.15 39.21
C GLY A 435 9.58 -16.54 37.98
N VAL A 436 9.88 -15.56 37.12
CA VAL A 436 10.86 -15.67 36.05
C VAL A 436 11.90 -14.57 36.25
N VAL A 437 13.17 -14.95 36.39
CA VAL A 437 14.27 -13.99 36.54
C VAL A 437 14.70 -13.53 35.16
N VAL A 438 14.62 -12.22 34.94
CA VAL A 438 14.90 -11.57 33.66
C VAL A 438 16.04 -10.58 33.82
N LEU A 439 17.05 -10.71 32.95
CA LEU A 439 18.07 -9.68 32.75
C LEU A 439 17.54 -8.64 31.77
N LEU A 440 17.33 -7.43 32.27
CA LEU A 440 16.81 -6.31 31.48
C LEU A 440 17.88 -5.75 30.53
N SER A 441 17.44 -5.34 29.34
CA SER A 441 18.31 -4.84 28.27
C SER A 441 18.89 -3.43 28.50
N GLY A 442 18.39 -2.68 29.49
CA GLY A 442 18.76 -1.28 29.70
C GLY A 442 18.03 -0.28 28.80
N LYS A 443 17.14 -0.73 27.90
CA LYS A 443 16.44 0.12 26.92
C LYS A 443 14.98 0.40 27.27
N VAL A 444 14.31 -0.56 27.87
CA VAL A 444 12.88 -0.51 28.17
C VAL A 444 12.66 -0.83 29.64
N SER A 445 11.83 -0.03 30.31
CA SER A 445 11.47 -0.26 31.70
C SER A 445 10.32 -1.25 31.86
N VAL A 446 10.29 -1.99 32.96
CA VAL A 446 9.16 -2.83 33.39
C VAL A 446 8.67 -2.41 34.77
N LYS A 447 7.36 -2.56 34.98
CA LYS A 447 6.70 -2.33 36.26
C LYS A 447 5.52 -3.30 36.45
N ARG A 448 4.97 -3.30 37.66
CA ARG A 448 3.70 -3.96 37.96
C ARG A 448 2.59 -3.52 36.99
N GLY A 449 1.85 -4.49 36.47
CA GLY A 449 0.74 -4.29 35.55
C GLY A 449 1.12 -4.32 34.07
N ASP A 450 2.41 -4.28 33.71
CA ASP A 450 2.84 -4.45 32.32
C ASP A 450 2.57 -5.88 31.84
N GLY A 451 2.22 -6.01 30.56
CA GLY A 451 2.13 -7.33 29.92
C GLY A 451 3.48 -7.78 29.40
N VAL A 452 3.80 -9.08 29.55
CA VAL A 452 5.03 -9.70 29.07
C VAL A 452 4.72 -10.96 28.26
N VAL A 453 5.52 -11.22 27.21
CA VAL A 453 5.48 -12.47 26.43
C VAL A 453 6.90 -13.00 26.20
N PHE A 454 7.06 -14.32 26.24
CA PHE A 454 8.33 -15.03 26.09
C PHE A 454 8.46 -15.63 24.67
N ASP A 455 9.52 -15.25 23.94
CA ASP A 455 9.88 -15.81 22.64
C ASP A 455 10.98 -16.87 22.83
N ARG A 456 10.59 -18.12 22.56
CA ARG A 456 11.37 -19.34 22.79
C ARG A 456 12.09 -19.88 21.56
N GLY A 457 12.18 -19.06 20.49
CA GLY A 457 12.75 -19.50 19.21
C GLY A 457 11.89 -20.51 18.43
N MET A 458 10.62 -20.66 18.80
CA MET A 458 9.64 -21.53 18.12
C MET A 458 8.44 -20.70 17.62
N PRO A 459 8.62 -19.85 16.60
CA PRO A 459 7.65 -18.81 16.32
C PRO A 459 6.39 -19.29 15.59
N ASP A 460 6.34 -20.55 15.16
CA ASP A 460 5.14 -21.24 14.68
C ASP A 460 4.27 -21.81 15.82
N LYS A 461 4.76 -21.79 17.07
CA LYS A 461 4.04 -22.26 18.26
C LYS A 461 3.38 -21.10 19.02
N ALA A 462 2.49 -21.45 19.96
CA ALA A 462 1.91 -20.47 20.87
C ALA A 462 2.98 -19.92 21.82
N GLU A 463 2.90 -18.62 22.10
CA GLU A 463 3.82 -17.94 23.02
C GLU A 463 3.16 -17.80 24.39
N ALA A 464 3.96 -18.03 25.44
CA ALA A 464 3.57 -17.89 26.82
C ALA A 464 3.74 -16.43 27.27
N GLY A 465 2.80 -15.91 28.08
CA GLY A 465 2.88 -14.55 28.60
C GLY A 465 1.74 -14.19 29.53
N GLY A 466 1.83 -13.01 30.14
CA GLY A 466 0.77 -12.42 30.94
C GLY A 466 1.20 -11.16 31.66
N SER A 467 0.34 -10.65 32.54
CA SER A 467 0.60 -9.42 33.30
C SER A 467 1.54 -9.66 34.47
N VAL A 468 2.52 -8.76 34.63
CA VAL A 468 3.45 -8.73 35.76
C VAL A 468 2.69 -8.31 37.02
N TRP A 469 2.61 -9.23 37.98
CA TRP A 469 1.93 -8.99 39.26
C TRP A 469 2.82 -8.27 40.26
N GLU A 470 4.11 -8.64 40.28
CA GLU A 470 5.12 -8.10 41.18
C GLU A 470 6.51 -8.19 40.54
N VAL A 471 7.40 -7.26 40.89
CA VAL A 471 8.80 -7.23 40.45
C VAL A 471 9.65 -7.26 41.71
N LEU A 472 10.51 -8.28 41.87
CA LEU A 472 11.40 -8.41 43.02
C LEU A 472 12.85 -8.13 42.61
N ASP A 473 13.58 -7.42 43.46
CA ASP A 473 15.04 -7.29 43.35
C ASP A 473 15.77 -8.55 43.88
N SER A 474 17.10 -8.56 43.82
CA SER A 474 17.93 -9.69 44.28
C SER A 474 17.82 -9.99 45.78
N SER A 475 17.24 -9.09 46.58
CA SER A 475 16.95 -9.30 48.00
C SER A 475 15.54 -9.85 48.26
N GLY A 476 14.76 -10.10 47.20
CA GLY A 476 13.36 -10.52 47.28
C GLY A 476 12.41 -9.37 47.65
N LYS A 477 12.85 -8.11 47.56
CA LYS A 477 12.03 -6.95 47.88
C LYS A 477 11.25 -6.49 46.64
N SER A 478 9.96 -6.29 46.85
CA SER A 478 9.03 -5.71 45.87
C SER A 478 9.40 -4.28 45.50
N VAL A 479 9.71 -4.07 44.22
CA VAL A 479 10.06 -2.80 43.57
C VAL A 479 9.16 -2.52 42.37
N ALA A 480 9.36 -1.40 41.66
CA ALA A 480 8.65 -1.05 40.43
C ALA A 480 7.12 -1.13 40.52
N ARG A 481 6.56 -0.58 41.60
CA ARG A 481 5.10 -0.63 41.87
C ARG A 481 4.32 0.40 41.06
N SER A 482 5.02 1.41 40.54
CA SER A 482 4.46 2.49 39.72
C SER A 482 5.35 2.83 38.54
N ALA A 483 4.88 3.71 37.65
CA ALA A 483 5.66 4.18 36.51
C ALA A 483 6.95 4.92 36.91
N HIS A 484 6.94 5.64 38.04
CA HIS A 484 8.10 6.39 38.53
C HIS A 484 9.17 5.50 39.15
N GLU A 485 8.79 4.30 39.57
CA GLU A 485 9.69 3.31 40.18
C GLU A 485 10.10 2.22 39.19
N ALA A 486 9.72 2.34 37.91
CA ALA A 486 9.95 1.31 36.91
C ALA A 486 11.45 1.04 36.73
N VAL A 487 11.81 -0.25 36.63
CA VAL A 487 13.21 -0.69 36.52
C VAL A 487 13.57 -0.94 35.07
N ILE A 488 14.77 -0.53 34.66
CA ILE A 488 15.21 -0.55 33.24
C ILE A 488 16.43 -1.44 32.99
N SER A 489 17.27 -1.64 34.00
CA SER A 489 18.53 -2.39 33.90
C SER A 489 18.77 -3.21 35.17
N GLY A 490 19.35 -4.39 35.02
CA GLY A 490 19.64 -5.32 36.12
C GLY A 490 18.83 -6.61 36.01
N GLU A 491 19.04 -7.50 36.97
CA GLU A 491 18.29 -8.75 37.10
C GLU A 491 17.15 -8.57 38.10
N TYR A 492 15.94 -8.95 37.69
CA TYR A 492 14.76 -8.90 38.52
C TYR A 492 13.91 -10.14 38.32
N GLU A 493 13.24 -10.57 39.38
CA GLU A 493 12.23 -11.62 39.31
C GLU A 493 10.87 -11.02 38.99
N LEU A 494 10.26 -11.44 37.88
CA LEU A 494 8.91 -11.08 37.48
C LEU A 494 7.95 -12.17 37.96
N MET A 495 7.01 -11.80 38.82
CA MET A 495 5.98 -12.71 39.32
C MET A 495 4.69 -12.57 38.52
N PHE A 496 3.99 -13.69 38.33
CA PHE A 496 2.75 -13.77 37.57
C PHE A 496 1.64 -14.45 38.40
N ALA A 497 0.38 -14.13 38.12
CA ALA A 497 -0.75 -14.79 38.80
C ALA A 497 -0.85 -16.28 38.43
N SER A 498 -1.30 -17.13 39.35
CA SER A 498 -1.36 -18.59 39.16
C SER A 498 -2.17 -19.04 37.93
N ALA A 499 -3.22 -18.30 37.56
CA ALA A 499 -4.00 -18.57 36.35
C ALA A 499 -3.20 -18.36 35.04
N THR A 500 -2.28 -17.39 35.03
CA THR A 500 -1.35 -17.13 33.92
C THR A 500 -0.31 -18.24 33.81
N MET A 501 0.18 -18.73 34.96
CA MET A 501 1.14 -19.83 35.01
C MET A 501 0.55 -21.14 34.48
N ASN A 502 -0.75 -21.38 34.68
CA ASN A 502 -1.45 -22.53 34.13
C ASN A 502 -1.47 -22.55 32.59
N MET A 503 -1.30 -21.40 31.93
CA MET A 503 -1.14 -21.32 30.46
C MET A 503 0.26 -21.73 29.98
N TRP A 504 1.23 -21.88 30.89
CA TRP A 504 2.57 -22.39 30.58
C TRP A 504 2.66 -23.93 30.69
N ALA A 505 1.55 -24.58 31.07
CA ALA A 505 1.42 -26.04 31.09
C ALA A 505 0.87 -26.53 29.74
N SER A 506 1.45 -27.61 29.19
CA SER A 506 1.03 -28.16 27.89
C SER A 506 -0.31 -28.93 27.96
N GLU A 507 -1.00 -29.04 26.81
CA GLU A 507 -2.17 -29.92 26.58
C GLU A 507 -1.85 -31.43 26.79
N HIS A 508 -0.57 -31.79 26.97
CA HIS A 508 -0.10 -33.17 27.13
C HIS A 508 0.68 -33.40 28.45
N GLY A 509 0.52 -32.52 29.45
CA GLY A 509 1.02 -32.78 30.80
C GLY A 509 2.53 -32.63 31.00
N GLY A 510 3.12 -31.52 30.51
CA GLY A 510 4.47 -31.09 30.89
C GLY A 510 4.57 -29.58 31.04
N LEU A 511 5.28 -29.10 32.07
CA LEU A 511 5.57 -27.68 32.28
C LEU A 511 6.50 -27.17 31.15
N GLN A 512 6.06 -26.16 30.40
CA GLN A 512 6.81 -25.56 29.31
C GLN A 512 7.39 -24.21 29.75
N GLU A 513 8.16 -24.23 30.83
CA GLU A 513 8.78 -23.06 31.47
C GLU A 513 9.67 -22.22 30.53
N PRO A 514 9.66 -20.87 30.65
CA PRO A 514 10.67 -20.02 30.00
C PRO A 514 12.08 -20.46 30.39
N LYS A 515 12.99 -20.57 29.43
CA LYS A 515 14.36 -21.07 29.66
C LYS A 515 15.38 -19.94 29.62
N PRO A 516 16.52 -20.07 30.32
CA PRO A 516 17.63 -19.16 30.16
C PRO A 516 17.98 -18.95 28.68
N GLY A 517 18.05 -17.68 28.26
CA GLY A 517 18.26 -17.26 26.87
C GLY A 517 17.00 -16.93 26.08
N ASP A 518 15.80 -17.31 26.53
CA ASP A 518 14.54 -16.89 25.91
C ASP A 518 14.41 -15.36 25.91
N LEU A 519 13.90 -14.79 24.82
CA LEU A 519 13.70 -13.34 24.72
C LEU A 519 12.42 -12.95 25.45
N VAL A 520 12.47 -11.84 26.18
CA VAL A 520 11.33 -11.31 26.94
C VAL A 520 10.88 -10.01 26.29
N TRP A 521 9.59 -9.93 25.95
CA TRP A 521 9.00 -8.76 25.32
C TRP A 521 7.96 -8.14 26.24
N ARG A 522 7.97 -6.81 26.38
CA ARG A 522 6.88 -6.07 27.03
C ARG A 522 5.75 -5.86 26.03
N SER A 523 4.73 -6.70 26.11
CA SER A 523 3.60 -6.76 25.18
C SER A 523 2.54 -5.68 25.41
N SER A 524 2.49 -5.08 26.60
CA SER A 524 1.65 -3.90 26.86
C SER A 524 2.22 -3.03 27.97
N ASP A 525 2.01 -1.72 27.86
CA ASP A 525 2.36 -0.72 28.87
C ASP A 525 1.09 0.05 29.27
N THR A 526 0.66 -0.16 30.51
CA THR A 526 -0.56 0.44 31.07
C THR A 526 -0.46 1.95 31.22
N SER A 527 0.73 2.48 31.52
CA SER A 527 0.98 3.92 31.65
C SER A 527 0.97 4.62 30.30
N LEU A 528 1.58 4.01 29.28
CA LEU A 528 1.49 4.51 27.90
C LEU A 528 0.03 4.55 27.46
N THR A 529 -0.71 3.46 27.68
CA THR A 529 -2.15 3.38 27.32
C THR A 529 -2.95 4.49 28.01
N ALA A 530 -2.74 4.70 29.31
CA ALA A 530 -3.41 5.76 30.06
C ALA A 530 -3.04 7.16 29.54
N ARG A 531 -1.76 7.40 29.21
CA ARG A 531 -1.29 8.65 28.61
C ARG A 531 -1.94 8.91 27.25
N LEU A 532 -1.98 7.90 26.38
CA LEU A 532 -2.59 8.03 25.05
C LEU A 532 -4.10 8.26 25.14
N ARG A 533 -4.82 7.57 26.04
CA ARG A 533 -6.26 7.80 26.23
C ARG A 533 -6.60 9.21 26.69
N LYS A 534 -5.72 9.85 27.47
CA LYS A 534 -5.87 11.26 27.84
C LYS A 534 -5.73 12.22 26.66
N MET A 535 -5.23 11.78 25.50
CA MET A 535 -5.15 12.61 24.30
C MET A 535 -6.47 12.67 23.51
N TYR A 536 -7.43 11.76 23.74
CA TYR A 536 -8.66 11.68 22.93
C TYR A 536 -9.94 11.19 23.65
N GLY A 537 -9.90 11.00 24.98
CA GLY A 537 -11.04 10.54 25.80
C GLY A 537 -12.14 11.60 26.04
N LYS A 538 -13.29 11.18 26.58
CA LYS A 538 -14.40 12.08 26.95
C LYS A 538 -14.05 13.06 28.09
N ASP A 539 -13.07 12.69 28.92
CA ASP A 539 -12.51 13.51 30.01
C ASP A 539 -11.20 14.20 29.59
N VAL A 540 -10.97 14.40 28.28
CA VAL A 540 -9.93 15.33 27.82
C VAL A 540 -10.24 16.67 28.48
N ASP A 541 -9.38 17.07 29.42
CA ASP A 541 -9.41 18.40 30.00
C ASP A 541 -9.47 19.36 28.80
N GLN A 542 -10.54 20.16 28.70
CA GLN A 542 -10.80 21.11 27.60
C GLN A 542 -9.65 22.14 27.41
N ARG A 543 -8.58 22.01 28.20
CA ARG A 543 -7.34 22.78 28.25
C ARG A 543 -6.18 22.17 27.45
N LEU A 544 -6.26 20.92 26.95
CA LEU A 544 -5.28 20.49 25.94
C LEU A 544 -5.48 21.36 24.69
N PRO A 545 -4.41 21.93 24.10
CA PRO A 545 -4.57 22.85 22.98
C PRO A 545 -5.08 22.06 21.76
N GLN A 546 -6.40 22.06 21.58
CA GLN A 546 -7.02 21.70 20.32
C GLN A 546 -6.38 22.57 19.23
N LYS A 547 -6.16 22.01 18.04
CA LYS A 547 -5.70 22.79 16.87
C LYS A 547 -6.75 23.86 16.59
N LYS A 548 -6.53 25.06 17.12
CA LYS A 548 -7.40 26.19 16.90
C LYS A 548 -7.03 26.81 15.56
N GLU A 549 -8.01 26.91 14.68
CA GLU A 549 -7.83 27.56 13.39
C GLU A 549 -7.84 29.08 13.59
N PRO A 550 -6.82 29.79 13.07
CA PRO A 550 -6.83 31.25 13.11
C PRO A 550 -7.95 31.77 12.22
N VAL A 551 -8.80 32.63 12.77
CA VAL A 551 -9.82 33.37 12.03
C VAL A 551 -9.51 34.86 12.01
N VAL A 552 -9.90 35.52 10.92
CA VAL A 552 -9.91 36.97 10.82
C VAL A 552 -11.20 37.48 11.42
N VAL A 553 -11.09 38.31 12.45
CA VAL A 553 -12.22 38.96 13.10
C VAL A 553 -12.37 40.35 12.52
N HIS A 554 -13.46 40.61 11.80
CA HIS A 554 -13.78 41.92 11.25
C HIS A 554 -14.96 42.56 11.99
N MET A 555 -14.77 43.80 12.46
CA MET A 555 -15.76 44.52 13.26
C MET A 555 -16.16 45.83 12.58
N THR A 556 -17.47 46.05 12.39
CA THR A 556 -18.00 47.24 11.69
C THR A 556 -19.17 47.85 12.45
N SER A 557 -19.25 49.19 12.48
CA SER A 557 -20.42 49.94 12.96
C SER A 557 -20.41 51.39 12.48
N GLU A 558 -21.59 51.96 12.27
CA GLU A 558 -21.77 53.37 11.87
C GLU A 558 -21.70 54.36 13.05
N GLY A 559 -21.41 53.87 14.27
CA GLY A 559 -21.26 54.70 15.47
C GLY A 559 -22.54 54.74 16.31
N ILE A 560 -22.78 55.88 16.99
CA ILE A 560 -23.90 56.05 17.93
C ILE A 560 -25.24 55.83 17.21
N GLY A 561 -26.11 55.01 17.79
CA GLY A 561 -27.42 54.68 17.23
C GLY A 561 -27.43 53.42 16.36
N SER A 562 -26.27 52.84 16.06
CA SER A 562 -26.15 51.63 15.23
C SER A 562 -25.58 50.45 16.02
N PRO A 563 -25.96 49.19 15.68
CA PRO A 563 -25.42 48.00 16.32
C PRO A 563 -23.95 47.75 15.91
N LEU A 564 -23.29 46.89 16.68
CA LEU A 564 -21.97 46.35 16.34
C LEU A 564 -22.16 45.04 15.57
N ARG A 565 -21.56 44.96 14.38
CA ARG A 565 -21.49 43.72 13.59
C ARG A 565 -20.11 43.08 13.77
N ILE A 566 -20.10 41.81 14.16
CA ILE A 566 -18.89 40.98 14.31
C ILE A 566 -18.92 39.93 13.21
N SER A 567 -17.84 39.82 12.44
CA SER A 567 -17.67 38.80 11.41
C SER A 567 -16.42 37.97 11.67
N LEU A 568 -16.55 36.65 11.63
CA LEU A 568 -15.46 35.70 11.73
C LEU A 568 -15.26 35.07 10.35
N ILE A 569 -14.05 35.20 9.81
CA ILE A 569 -13.69 34.69 8.49
C ILE A 569 -12.58 33.65 8.67
N ASP A 570 -12.80 32.44 8.18
CA ASP A 570 -11.82 31.36 8.28
C ASP A 570 -10.83 31.33 7.10
N ALA A 571 -9.90 30.38 7.11
CA ALA A 571 -8.86 30.29 6.08
C ALA A 571 -9.40 29.98 4.67
N GLN A 572 -10.65 29.52 4.56
CA GLN A 572 -11.34 29.22 3.30
C GLN A 572 -12.23 30.39 2.86
N GLY A 573 -12.26 31.49 3.62
CA GLY A 573 -13.08 32.67 3.34
C GLY A 573 -14.54 32.54 3.77
N ARG A 574 -14.92 31.47 4.48
CA ARG A 574 -16.28 31.30 5.01
C ARG A 574 -16.49 32.31 6.13
N ARG A 575 -17.68 32.93 6.16
CA ARG A 575 -17.97 34.07 7.04
C ARG A 575 -19.18 33.81 7.93
N GLY A 576 -18.96 33.70 9.24
CA GLY A 576 -20.02 33.78 10.24
C GLY A 576 -20.21 35.23 10.70
N VAL A 577 -21.45 35.66 10.90
CA VAL A 577 -21.79 37.03 11.30
C VAL A 577 -22.74 37.01 12.48
N GLY A 578 -22.47 37.83 13.48
CA GLY A 578 -23.41 38.12 14.56
C GLY A 578 -23.51 39.61 14.81
N ILE A 579 -24.68 40.04 15.28
CA ILE A 579 -25.03 41.46 15.40
C ILE A 579 -25.57 41.72 16.80
N THR A 580 -25.09 42.79 17.44
CA THR A 580 -25.59 43.14 18.77
C THR A 580 -27.06 43.57 18.70
N ARG A 581 -27.86 43.13 19.69
CA ARG A 581 -29.27 43.52 19.79
C ARG A 581 -29.45 45.00 20.15
N GLY A 582 -28.60 45.51 21.03
CA GLY A 582 -28.49 46.93 21.32
C GLY A 582 -27.59 47.66 20.33
N SER A 583 -27.79 48.98 20.28
CA SER A 583 -26.97 49.91 19.50
C SER A 583 -25.97 50.65 20.37
N PHE A 584 -24.90 51.16 19.77
CA PHE A 584 -23.97 52.02 20.50
C PHE A 584 -24.68 53.27 21.03
N SER A 585 -24.38 53.61 22.27
CA SER A 585 -24.86 54.80 22.96
C SER A 585 -23.69 55.68 23.38
N VAL A 586 -23.98 56.91 23.77
CA VAL A 586 -22.97 57.80 24.37
C VAL A 586 -22.56 57.24 25.74
N ALA A 587 -21.26 57.08 25.96
CA ALA A 587 -20.73 56.59 27.22
C ALA A 587 -20.99 57.58 28.37
N GLN A 588 -21.84 57.19 29.32
CA GLN A 588 -22.17 58.00 30.50
C GLN A 588 -21.14 57.89 31.64
N ARG A 589 -20.29 56.85 31.64
CA ARG A 589 -19.28 56.61 32.68
C ARG A 589 -17.91 56.29 32.07
N ARG A 590 -17.72 55.06 31.59
CA ARG A 590 -16.48 54.57 31.00
C ARG A 590 -16.74 54.20 29.54
N PRO A 591 -16.11 54.86 28.55
CA PRO A 591 -16.25 54.49 27.15
C PRO A 591 -15.59 53.13 26.87
N LEU A 592 -16.05 52.45 25.82
CA LEU A 592 -15.37 51.28 25.31
C LEU A 592 -13.98 51.66 24.82
N THR A 593 -13.00 50.85 25.19
CA THR A 593 -11.64 50.94 24.65
C THR A 593 -11.40 49.81 23.67
N PHE A 594 -10.45 50.00 22.75
CA PHE A 594 -9.97 48.94 21.88
C PHE A 594 -9.61 47.66 22.65
N ALA A 595 -8.86 47.80 23.76
CA ALA A 595 -8.47 46.67 24.59
C ALA A 595 -9.67 45.90 25.18
N SER A 596 -10.72 46.62 25.63
CA SER A 596 -11.94 45.99 26.17
C SER A 596 -12.75 45.26 25.11
N LEU A 597 -12.81 45.83 23.90
CA LEU A 597 -13.48 45.26 22.74
C LEU A 597 -12.75 44.01 22.23
N ALA A 598 -11.43 44.13 22.03
CA ALA A 598 -10.54 43.05 21.62
C ALA A 598 -10.56 41.88 22.62
N THR A 599 -10.60 42.17 23.93
CA THR A 599 -10.73 41.12 24.96
C THR A 599 -12.08 40.40 24.88
N ALA A 600 -13.18 41.13 24.73
CA ALA A 600 -14.51 40.54 24.68
C ALA A 600 -14.71 39.65 23.44
N VAL A 601 -14.16 40.07 22.29
CA VAL A 601 -14.27 39.32 21.02
C VAL A 601 -13.20 38.24 20.90
N GLY A 602 -11.99 38.47 21.38
CA GLY A 602 -10.86 37.54 21.31
C GLY A 602 -10.99 36.30 22.19
N GLN A 603 -11.92 36.31 23.15
CA GLN A 603 -12.25 35.13 23.97
C GLN A 603 -13.19 34.17 23.23
N LEU A 604 -12.70 33.51 22.18
CA LEU A 604 -13.48 32.52 21.42
C LEU A 604 -13.77 31.21 22.20
N GLY A 605 -13.36 31.09 23.47
CA GLY A 605 -13.78 30.02 24.38
C GLY A 605 -13.33 28.62 23.96
N ASP A 606 -14.18 27.61 24.18
CA ASP A 606 -13.96 26.19 23.85
C ASP A 606 -14.25 25.86 22.37
N THR A 607 -14.21 26.87 21.50
CA THR A 607 -14.44 26.70 20.07
C THR A 607 -13.14 26.31 19.36
N TYR A 608 -13.28 25.79 18.13
CA TYR A 608 -12.17 25.40 17.26
C TYR A 608 -11.39 26.59 16.67
N PHE A 609 -11.69 27.83 17.08
CA PHE A 609 -11.12 29.03 16.50
C PHE A 609 -10.23 29.78 17.50
N CYS A 610 -9.14 30.35 17.00
CA CYS A 610 -8.37 31.38 17.69
C CYS A 610 -8.34 32.64 16.84
N VAL A 611 -8.12 33.81 17.46
CA VAL A 611 -7.97 35.05 16.70
C VAL A 611 -6.60 35.06 16.05
N GLY A 612 -6.57 34.98 14.73
CA GLY A 612 -5.35 35.19 13.94
C GLY A 612 -5.12 36.67 13.69
N GLU A 613 -6.14 37.36 13.20
CA GLU A 613 -6.13 38.79 12.91
C GLU A 613 -7.39 39.46 13.46
N LEU A 614 -7.26 40.69 13.97
CA LEU A 614 -8.37 41.50 14.47
C LEU A 614 -8.40 42.85 13.73
N ASN A 615 -9.39 43.02 12.85
CA ASN A 615 -9.62 44.24 12.09
C ASN A 615 -10.84 45.02 12.65
N ILE A 616 -10.58 46.29 12.98
CA ILE A 616 -11.55 47.22 13.59
C ILE A 616 -11.65 48.55 12.83
N GLU A 617 -11.14 48.64 11.60
CA GLU A 617 -10.99 49.91 10.87
C GLU A 617 -12.32 50.64 10.60
N SER A 618 -13.44 49.92 10.68
CA SER A 618 -14.77 50.42 10.35
C SER A 618 -15.64 50.75 11.57
N ILE A 619 -15.06 51.14 12.72
CA ILE A 619 -15.80 51.56 13.91
C ILE A 619 -15.61 53.07 14.14
N GLN A 620 -16.54 53.87 13.65
CA GLN A 620 -16.50 55.32 13.81
C GLN A 620 -16.82 55.75 15.25
N GLY A 621 -16.05 56.69 15.79
CA GLY A 621 -16.31 57.32 17.09
C GLY A 621 -15.81 56.57 18.33
N LEU A 622 -15.11 55.43 18.17
CA LEU A 622 -14.61 54.61 19.28
C LEU A 622 -13.67 55.40 20.23
N ASN A 623 -12.85 56.30 19.66
CA ASN A 623 -11.87 57.11 20.40
C ASN A 623 -12.24 58.60 20.50
N SER A 624 -13.44 59.00 20.07
CA SER A 624 -13.92 60.40 20.18
C SER A 624 -14.65 60.63 21.49
N LEU A 625 -14.64 61.84 22.05
CA LEU A 625 -15.47 62.20 23.19
C LEU A 625 -16.82 62.77 22.70
N PRO A 626 -17.96 62.39 23.30
CA PRO A 626 -18.14 61.40 24.37
C PRO A 626 -18.25 59.98 23.77
N GLY A 627 -17.28 59.09 24.07
CA GLY A 627 -17.08 57.83 23.33
C GLY A 627 -18.22 56.82 23.35
N LEU A 628 -18.04 55.69 22.66
CA LEU A 628 -19.09 54.69 22.48
C LEU A 628 -19.30 53.82 23.73
N PHE A 629 -20.54 53.41 23.97
CA PHE A 629 -20.90 52.40 24.97
C PHE A 629 -21.90 51.37 24.42
N ILE A 630 -21.61 50.10 24.65
CA ILE A 630 -22.52 48.95 24.51
C ILE A 630 -22.16 47.92 25.59
N SER A 631 -23.10 47.09 26.00
CA SER A 631 -22.83 46.14 27.08
C SER A 631 -21.89 45.00 26.63
N VAL A 632 -20.98 44.57 27.50
CA VAL A 632 -20.10 43.41 27.23
C VAL A 632 -20.91 42.13 26.98
N GLY A 633 -22.09 42.01 27.60
CA GLY A 633 -23.00 40.90 27.38
C GLY A 633 -23.49 40.81 25.94
N GLU A 634 -23.84 41.94 25.32
CA GLU A 634 -24.26 42.00 23.91
C GLU A 634 -23.14 41.67 22.94
N ILE A 635 -21.92 42.17 23.20
CA ILE A 635 -20.73 41.83 22.40
C ILE A 635 -20.47 40.32 22.45
N LYS A 636 -20.56 39.72 23.64
CA LYS A 636 -20.39 38.27 23.81
C LYS A 636 -21.49 37.47 23.10
N ALA A 637 -22.73 37.95 23.12
CA ALA A 637 -23.83 37.31 22.41
C ALA A 637 -23.64 37.36 20.89
N ALA A 638 -23.34 38.54 20.33
CA ALA A 638 -23.06 38.70 18.90
C ALA A 638 -21.84 37.87 18.45
N ARG A 639 -20.81 37.77 19.28
CA ARG A 639 -19.65 36.89 19.00
C ARG A 639 -20.07 35.41 18.98
N ARG A 640 -20.89 34.94 19.92
CA ARG A 640 -21.39 33.55 19.93
C ARG A 640 -22.22 33.25 18.70
N GLU A 641 -23.11 34.16 18.32
CA GLU A 641 -23.89 34.07 17.09
C GLU A 641 -22.98 34.00 15.85
N ALA A 642 -21.94 34.83 15.78
CA ALA A 642 -20.96 34.77 14.69
C ALA A 642 -20.23 33.42 14.63
N VAL A 643 -19.86 32.85 15.78
CA VAL A 643 -19.23 31.52 15.87
C VAL A 643 -20.19 30.42 15.43
N GLU A 644 -21.42 30.41 15.96
CA GLU A 644 -22.45 29.42 15.64
C GLU A 644 -22.79 29.48 14.14
N ALA A 645 -22.93 30.67 13.57
CA ALA A 645 -23.12 30.87 12.14
C ALA A 645 -21.94 30.30 11.33
N LEU A 646 -20.69 30.60 11.73
CA LEU A 646 -19.52 30.06 11.05
C LEU A 646 -19.47 28.53 11.15
N MET A 647 -19.70 27.94 12.32
CA MET A 647 -19.72 26.50 12.51
C MET A 647 -20.83 25.82 11.70
N SER A 648 -22.01 26.44 11.65
CA SER A 648 -23.12 25.98 10.80
C SER A 648 -22.70 25.99 9.34
N PHE A 649 -22.14 27.10 8.83
CA PHE A 649 -21.60 27.14 7.46
C PHE A 649 -20.56 26.05 7.22
N ARG A 650 -19.66 25.78 8.15
CA ARG A 650 -18.66 24.70 7.98
C ARG A 650 -19.32 23.33 7.87
N SER A 651 -20.32 23.04 8.70
CA SER A 651 -21.06 21.77 8.68
C SER A 651 -21.93 21.61 7.42
N THR A 652 -22.47 22.71 6.88
CA THR A 652 -23.39 22.69 5.75
C THR A 652 -22.73 23.01 4.42
N SER A 653 -21.51 23.54 4.36
CA SER A 653 -20.84 23.87 3.07
C SER A 653 -20.65 22.64 2.19
N GLY A 654 -20.29 21.48 2.77
CA GLY A 654 -20.22 20.22 2.03
C GLY A 654 -21.60 19.72 1.56
N ILE A 655 -22.66 20.00 2.33
CA ILE A 655 -24.03 19.61 2.02
C ILE A 655 -24.67 20.57 1.01
N ALA A 656 -24.40 21.87 1.07
CA ALA A 656 -24.95 22.90 0.19
C ALA A 656 -24.25 22.92 -1.18
N GLU A 657 -22.95 22.61 -1.26
CA GLU A 657 -22.30 22.29 -2.54
C GLU A 657 -22.86 20.99 -3.11
N ALA A 658 -23.12 19.97 -2.28
CA ALA A 658 -23.79 18.75 -2.72
C ALA A 658 -25.26 18.97 -3.14
N ASP A 659 -26.00 19.88 -2.50
CA ASP A 659 -27.38 20.23 -2.81
C ASP A 659 -27.46 21.13 -4.05
N ASN A 660 -26.53 22.08 -4.24
CA ASN A 660 -26.38 22.82 -5.51
C ASN A 660 -25.98 21.88 -6.66
N ASN A 661 -25.18 20.85 -6.37
CA ASN A 661 -24.91 19.76 -7.32
C ASN A 661 -26.14 18.85 -7.51
N SER A 662 -27.03 18.74 -6.50
CA SER A 662 -28.31 18.03 -6.58
C SER A 662 -29.38 18.79 -7.36
N GLU A 663 -29.34 20.13 -7.36
CA GLU A 663 -30.19 21.01 -8.18
C GLU A 663 -29.75 21.08 -9.65
N SER A 664 -28.68 20.37 -10.02
CA SER A 664 -28.46 20.03 -11.41
C SER A 664 -29.67 19.23 -11.90
N LEU A 665 -30.39 19.78 -12.88
CA LEU A 665 -31.47 19.09 -13.61
C LEU A 665 -31.08 17.66 -14.01
N ALA A 666 -29.78 17.39 -14.25
CA ALA A 666 -29.26 16.07 -14.57
C ALA A 666 -29.29 15.07 -13.39
N LEU A 667 -29.14 15.53 -12.15
CA LEU A 667 -29.18 14.69 -10.95
C LEU A 667 -30.63 14.44 -10.52
N GLN A 668 -31.50 15.46 -10.55
CA GLN A 668 -32.95 15.31 -10.30
C GLN A 668 -33.67 14.45 -11.37
N GLU A 669 -33.35 14.59 -12.66
CA GLU A 669 -33.88 13.68 -13.70
C GLU A 669 -33.31 12.25 -13.56
N SER A 670 -32.15 12.07 -12.92
CA SER A 670 -31.56 10.75 -12.64
C SER A 670 -32.10 10.09 -11.36
N MET A 671 -32.86 10.80 -10.52
CA MET A 671 -33.36 10.28 -9.23
C MET A 671 -34.45 9.22 -9.40
N GLU A 672 -35.14 9.19 -10.54
CA GLU A 672 -36.19 8.19 -10.83
C GLU A 672 -35.70 7.02 -11.70
N ILE A 673 -34.44 7.04 -12.16
CA ILE A 673 -33.92 6.07 -13.13
C ILE A 673 -32.55 5.56 -12.66
N SER A 674 -32.52 4.31 -12.19
CA SER A 674 -31.26 3.55 -12.04
C SER A 674 -30.52 3.59 -13.38
N TRP A 675 -29.31 4.18 -13.39
CA TRP A 675 -28.49 4.34 -14.60
C TRP A 675 -28.22 2.97 -15.24
N TRP A 676 -28.18 1.92 -14.41
CA TRP A 676 -27.98 0.54 -14.84
C TRP A 676 -29.28 -0.19 -15.22
N ASP A 677 -30.34 -0.11 -14.41
CA ASP A 677 -31.57 -0.89 -14.66
C ASP A 677 -32.28 -0.50 -15.97
N ASN A 678 -32.16 0.76 -16.41
CA ASN A 678 -32.80 1.26 -17.64
C ASN A 678 -31.82 1.64 -18.78
N ARG A 679 -30.51 1.35 -18.68
CA ARG A 679 -29.63 1.33 -19.88
C ARG A 679 -29.29 -0.08 -20.35
N ALA A 680 -29.58 -1.09 -19.53
CA ALA A 680 -29.84 -2.43 -20.03
C ALA A 680 -30.98 -2.45 -21.08
N THR A 681 -31.82 -1.43 -21.12
CA THR A 681 -32.90 -1.27 -22.09
C THR A 681 -33.15 0.21 -22.44
N GLU A 682 -32.66 0.69 -23.61
CA GLU A 682 -33.40 1.61 -24.52
C GLU A 682 -32.70 2.85 -25.12
N LYS A 683 -31.53 3.35 -24.67
CA LYS A 683 -30.91 4.54 -25.32
C LYS A 683 -29.47 4.43 -25.86
N GLU A 684 -28.67 3.46 -25.43
CA GLU A 684 -27.41 3.08 -26.12
C GLU A 684 -27.51 1.69 -26.79
N THR A 685 -28.66 1.04 -26.65
CA THR A 685 -29.03 -0.30 -27.18
C THR A 685 -30.00 -0.24 -28.37
N LYS A 686 -30.26 0.95 -28.95
CA LYS A 686 -31.23 1.12 -30.06
C LYS A 686 -30.70 0.80 -31.46
N ILE A 687 -29.60 0.06 -31.53
CA ILE A 687 -29.28 -0.81 -32.65
C ILE A 687 -29.02 -2.17 -31.99
N LEU A 688 -29.64 -3.23 -32.48
CA LEU A 688 -29.66 -4.59 -31.92
C LEU A 688 -30.87 -4.87 -31.02
N GLN A 689 -31.98 -5.24 -31.65
CA GLN A 689 -32.87 -6.38 -31.33
C GLN A 689 -34.04 -6.34 -32.35
N PRO A 690 -34.78 -7.44 -32.64
CA PRO A 690 -34.98 -8.59 -31.75
C PRO A 690 -35.06 -9.99 -32.40
N LYS A 691 -35.14 -11.00 -31.51
CA LYS A 691 -35.58 -12.40 -31.68
C LYS A 691 -34.59 -13.36 -32.33
N ALA A 692 -33.71 -13.95 -31.51
CA ALA A 692 -33.09 -15.23 -31.84
C ALA A 692 -33.95 -16.38 -31.29
N VAL A 693 -34.66 -17.03 -32.20
CA VAL A 693 -35.11 -18.42 -32.08
C VAL A 693 -33.88 -19.29 -31.80
N PHE A 694 -34.03 -20.29 -30.92
CA PHE A 694 -33.01 -21.31 -30.68
C PHE A 694 -32.69 -22.04 -32.00
N THR A 695 -31.62 -21.61 -32.67
CA THR A 695 -30.96 -22.37 -33.71
C THR A 695 -29.66 -22.90 -33.13
N LYS A 696 -29.48 -24.23 -33.16
CA LYS A 696 -28.17 -24.86 -32.98
C LYS A 696 -27.20 -24.24 -34.00
N THR A 697 -26.38 -23.29 -33.60
CA THR A 697 -25.32 -22.73 -34.44
C THR A 697 -24.13 -23.67 -34.40
N SER A 698 -23.96 -24.42 -35.49
CA SER A 698 -22.93 -25.43 -35.68
C SER A 698 -21.63 -24.90 -36.30
N ASP A 699 -21.28 -23.60 -36.18
CA ASP A 699 -20.04 -23.05 -36.78
C ASP A 699 -19.54 -21.77 -36.07
N GLN A 700 -19.13 -21.86 -34.80
CA GLN A 700 -18.33 -20.79 -34.17
C GLN A 700 -17.05 -21.37 -33.57
N GLU A 701 -15.94 -21.22 -34.30
CA GLU A 701 -14.63 -21.76 -33.94
C GLU A 701 -14.06 -21.03 -32.70
N CYS A 702 -13.98 -21.76 -31.58
CA CYS A 702 -13.30 -21.29 -30.37
C CYS A 702 -11.78 -21.34 -30.56
N LYS A 703 -11.08 -20.32 -30.09
CA LYS A 703 -9.62 -20.23 -30.16
C LYS A 703 -9.00 -20.64 -28.82
N LEU A 704 -8.05 -21.56 -28.87
CA LEU A 704 -7.23 -21.96 -27.74
C LEU A 704 -5.78 -21.50 -27.95
N THR A 705 -5.24 -20.77 -26.98
CA THR A 705 -3.86 -20.28 -26.96
C THR A 705 -3.12 -20.86 -25.77
N VAL A 706 -1.78 -20.89 -25.84
CA VAL A 706 -0.93 -21.33 -24.73
C VAL A 706 0.09 -20.26 -24.40
N LEU A 707 0.30 -20.01 -23.11
CA LEU A 707 1.38 -19.18 -22.59
C LEU A 707 2.48 -20.08 -22.04
N CYS A 708 3.68 -19.93 -22.61
CA CYS A 708 4.88 -20.69 -22.26
C CYS A 708 5.89 -19.78 -21.54
N ARG A 709 6.51 -20.30 -20.48
CA ARG A 709 7.54 -19.62 -19.68
C ARG A 709 8.95 -20.16 -19.91
N THR A 710 9.08 -21.31 -20.58
CA THR A 710 10.35 -21.93 -20.94
C THR A 710 10.47 -22.21 -22.43
N ARG A 711 11.72 -22.42 -22.89
CA ARG A 711 12.00 -22.80 -24.29
C ARG A 711 11.43 -24.18 -24.59
N GLU A 712 11.57 -25.11 -23.66
CA GLU A 712 11.12 -26.49 -23.77
C GLU A 712 9.59 -26.56 -23.94
N GLN A 713 8.84 -25.78 -23.17
CA GLN A 713 7.38 -25.63 -23.33
C GLN A 713 7.03 -25.04 -24.71
N THR A 714 7.79 -24.02 -25.15
CA THR A 714 7.58 -23.37 -26.45
C THR A 714 7.82 -24.36 -27.60
N PHE A 715 8.89 -25.15 -27.56
CA PHE A 715 9.16 -26.20 -28.55
C PHE A 715 8.07 -27.27 -28.57
N ALA A 716 7.60 -27.72 -27.40
CA ALA A 716 6.50 -28.67 -27.32
C ALA A 716 5.20 -28.11 -27.94
N ALA A 717 4.86 -26.85 -27.66
CA ALA A 717 3.70 -26.18 -28.24
C ALA A 717 3.81 -26.03 -29.78
N MET A 718 5.00 -25.70 -30.31
CA MET A 718 5.23 -25.61 -31.77
C MET A 718 5.07 -26.96 -32.50
N ASN A 719 5.17 -28.08 -31.80
CA ASN A 719 4.95 -29.40 -32.40
C ASN A 719 3.46 -29.76 -32.55
N ILE A 720 2.55 -28.93 -32.05
CA ILE A 720 1.10 -29.17 -32.11
C ILE A 720 0.52 -28.55 -33.39
N PRO A 721 0.03 -29.34 -34.36
CA PRO A 721 -0.32 -28.81 -35.70
C PRO A 721 -1.48 -27.82 -35.73
N TRP A 722 -2.47 -27.98 -34.84
CA TRP A 722 -3.66 -27.13 -34.81
C TRP A 722 -3.47 -25.82 -34.03
N LEU A 723 -2.38 -25.70 -33.26
CA LEU A 723 -2.12 -24.53 -32.42
C LEU A 723 -1.58 -23.38 -33.28
N GLN A 724 -2.37 -22.31 -33.40
CA GLN A 724 -2.06 -21.17 -34.29
C GLN A 724 -1.26 -20.05 -33.61
N GLU A 725 -1.28 -19.96 -32.28
CA GLU A 725 -0.72 -18.84 -31.53
C GLU A 725 -0.10 -19.30 -30.21
N ILE A 726 1.09 -18.76 -29.91
CA ILE A 726 1.85 -19.03 -28.69
C ILE A 726 2.21 -17.70 -28.02
N ILE A 727 1.95 -17.60 -26.72
CA ILE A 727 2.31 -16.46 -25.88
C ILE A 727 3.62 -16.80 -25.14
N LEU A 728 4.58 -15.89 -25.18
CA LEU A 728 5.89 -16.03 -24.52
C LEU A 728 5.96 -15.11 -23.31
N ASP A 729 6.17 -15.68 -22.12
CA ASP A 729 6.33 -14.98 -20.84
C ASP A 729 7.65 -15.39 -20.17
N PHE A 730 8.76 -15.11 -20.86
CA PHE A 730 10.08 -15.45 -20.35
C PHE A 730 10.49 -14.39 -19.32
N LEU A 731 10.58 -14.80 -18.05
CA LEU A 731 10.91 -13.91 -16.94
C LEU A 731 12.34 -13.36 -17.06
N GLU A 732 13.24 -14.14 -17.65
CA GLU A 732 14.53 -13.68 -18.14
C GLU A 732 14.41 -13.35 -19.64
N VAL A 733 14.73 -12.12 -20.03
CA VAL A 733 14.64 -11.69 -21.44
C VAL A 733 15.62 -12.43 -22.38
N HIS A 734 16.48 -13.27 -21.82
CA HIS A 734 17.49 -14.02 -22.56
C HIS A 734 16.87 -15.12 -23.45
N GLY A 735 17.03 -14.96 -24.76
CA GLY A 735 16.47 -15.88 -25.76
C GLY A 735 15.02 -15.62 -26.13
N LEU A 736 14.37 -14.59 -25.57
CA LEU A 736 13.01 -14.21 -25.95
C LEU A 736 12.92 -13.84 -27.45
N GLN A 737 13.89 -13.09 -27.98
CA GLN A 737 13.96 -12.76 -29.41
C GLN A 737 14.06 -14.02 -30.29
N ASP A 738 14.99 -14.94 -29.97
CA ASP A 738 15.17 -16.18 -30.73
C ASP A 738 13.89 -17.03 -30.72
N MET A 739 13.17 -17.07 -29.60
CA MET A 739 11.88 -17.77 -29.54
C MET A 739 10.78 -17.08 -30.33
N VAL A 740 10.70 -15.74 -30.32
CA VAL A 740 9.75 -15.01 -31.18
C VAL A 740 10.01 -15.35 -32.65
N ASP A 741 11.27 -15.29 -33.09
CA ASP A 741 11.65 -15.56 -34.47
C ASP A 741 11.32 -17.01 -34.87
N ARG A 742 11.57 -17.99 -33.98
CA ARG A 742 11.26 -19.41 -34.22
C ARG A 742 9.77 -19.70 -34.27
N VAL A 743 8.98 -19.13 -33.35
CA VAL A 743 7.52 -19.29 -33.35
C VAL A 743 6.95 -18.78 -34.67
N LYS A 744 7.40 -17.61 -35.14
CA LYS A 744 6.98 -17.05 -36.42
C LYS A 744 7.46 -17.88 -37.61
N ALA A 745 8.70 -18.35 -37.59
CA ALA A 745 9.24 -19.24 -38.62
C ALA A 745 8.49 -20.59 -38.71
N SER A 746 7.83 -21.01 -37.63
CA SER A 746 6.96 -22.18 -37.62
C SER A 746 5.58 -21.96 -38.26
N GLY A 747 5.30 -20.73 -38.75
CA GLY A 747 4.00 -20.34 -39.32
C GLY A 747 2.94 -19.96 -38.29
N ARG A 748 3.33 -19.78 -37.02
CA ARG A 748 2.44 -19.43 -35.90
C ARG A 748 2.57 -17.97 -35.51
N ARG A 749 1.53 -17.43 -34.88
CA ARG A 749 1.57 -16.10 -34.27
C ARG A 749 2.34 -16.14 -32.95
N ALA A 750 3.26 -15.20 -32.78
CA ALA A 750 4.00 -14.97 -31.55
C ALA A 750 3.42 -13.77 -30.79
N VAL A 751 2.95 -14.00 -29.56
CA VAL A 751 2.52 -12.95 -28.63
C VAL A 751 3.55 -12.87 -27.50
N VAL A 752 3.87 -11.67 -27.03
CA VAL A 752 4.82 -11.52 -25.91
C VAL A 752 4.13 -10.86 -24.71
N ALA A 753 4.25 -11.48 -23.54
CA ALA A 753 3.80 -10.90 -22.29
C ALA A 753 4.77 -9.82 -21.79
N THR A 754 4.23 -8.65 -21.49
CA THR A 754 4.98 -7.49 -20.97
C THR A 754 5.04 -7.52 -19.44
N PRO A 755 5.85 -6.74 -18.71
CA PRO A 755 5.92 -6.82 -17.25
C PRO A 755 4.61 -6.35 -16.60
N ARG A 756 4.27 -6.94 -15.45
CA ARG A 756 3.06 -6.57 -14.68
C ARG A 756 3.17 -5.19 -14.02
N VAL A 757 4.38 -4.79 -13.66
CA VAL A 757 4.67 -3.51 -13.01
C VAL A 757 5.71 -2.77 -13.84
N LEU A 758 5.52 -1.46 -13.95
CA LEU A 758 6.47 -0.53 -14.54
C LEU A 758 6.94 0.43 -13.45
N LYS A 759 8.23 0.48 -13.16
CA LYS A 759 8.84 1.44 -12.21
C LYS A 759 9.58 2.56 -12.95
N PRO A 760 9.89 3.69 -12.29
CA PRO A 760 10.69 4.74 -12.90
C PRO A 760 12.05 4.20 -13.34
N ASN A 761 12.56 4.71 -14.47
CA ASN A 761 13.71 4.21 -15.24
C ASN A 761 13.44 2.95 -16.08
N GLU A 762 12.26 2.32 -15.97
CA GLU A 762 11.85 1.20 -16.83
C GLU A 762 11.01 1.67 -18.05
N GLU A 763 10.78 2.98 -18.21
CA GLU A 763 9.90 3.55 -19.24
C GLU A 763 10.41 3.29 -20.65
N ARG A 764 11.66 2.84 -20.83
CA ARG A 764 12.22 2.49 -22.14
C ARG A 764 11.98 1.02 -22.52
N LEU A 765 11.40 0.20 -21.64
CA LEU A 765 11.13 -1.22 -21.91
C LEU A 765 10.25 -1.43 -23.14
N TRP A 766 9.32 -0.52 -23.46
CA TRP A 766 8.53 -0.62 -24.68
C TRP A 766 9.40 -0.72 -25.94
N ARG A 767 10.59 -0.09 -25.98
CA ARG A 767 11.51 -0.20 -27.14
C ARG A 767 12.02 -1.62 -27.31
N PHE A 768 12.32 -2.28 -26.21
CA PHE A 768 12.72 -3.69 -26.22
C PHE A 768 11.57 -4.54 -26.76
N TYR A 769 10.36 -4.40 -26.23
CA TYR A 769 9.20 -5.20 -26.66
C TYR A 769 8.78 -4.94 -28.12
N LEU A 770 8.86 -3.70 -28.60
CA LEU A 770 8.60 -3.41 -30.02
C LEU A 770 9.69 -4.00 -30.94
N LYS A 771 10.95 -3.99 -30.50
CA LYS A 771 12.06 -4.55 -31.29
C LYS A 771 11.94 -6.06 -31.48
N LEU A 772 11.26 -6.76 -30.58
CA LEU A 772 11.02 -8.20 -30.70
C LEU A 772 10.28 -8.58 -31.98
N GLY A 773 9.47 -7.68 -32.56
CA GLY A 773 8.72 -7.97 -33.78
C GLY A 773 7.59 -9.00 -33.56
N ALA A 774 7.08 -9.09 -32.33
CA ALA A 774 5.94 -9.93 -31.99
C ALA A 774 4.66 -9.46 -32.72
N ASP A 775 3.74 -10.40 -33.00
CA ASP A 775 2.49 -10.11 -33.70
C ASP A 775 1.44 -9.44 -32.79
N ALA A 776 1.59 -9.60 -31.48
CA ALA A 776 0.82 -8.89 -30.45
C ALA A 776 1.62 -8.77 -29.15
N LEU A 777 1.25 -7.81 -28.31
CA LEU A 777 1.72 -7.68 -26.93
C LEU A 777 0.58 -7.95 -25.96
N LEU A 778 0.82 -8.84 -25.00
CA LEU A 778 -0.05 -9.04 -23.84
C LEU A 778 0.38 -8.04 -22.75
N VAL A 779 -0.40 -6.97 -22.63
CA VAL A 779 -0.14 -5.79 -21.82
C VAL A 779 -0.66 -5.98 -20.40
N ARG A 780 0.26 -5.91 -19.43
CA ARG A 780 0.00 -6.21 -18.02
C ARG A 780 0.11 -5.01 -17.07
N SER A 781 0.57 -3.86 -17.56
CA SER A 781 0.75 -2.63 -16.78
C SER A 781 -0.01 -1.47 -17.42
N ALA A 782 -0.79 -0.74 -16.62
CA ALA A 782 -1.52 0.45 -17.08
C ALA A 782 -0.58 1.55 -17.63
N GLY A 783 0.59 1.74 -17.01
CA GLY A 783 1.59 2.68 -17.49
C GLY A 783 2.13 2.31 -18.87
N LEU A 784 2.51 1.05 -19.06
CA LEU A 784 2.99 0.57 -20.36
C LEU A 784 1.89 0.58 -21.44
N MET A 785 0.67 0.22 -21.07
CA MET A 785 -0.51 0.33 -21.94
C MET A 785 -0.68 1.74 -22.46
N ARG A 786 -0.64 2.74 -21.57
CA ARG A 786 -0.75 4.14 -21.93
C ARG A 786 0.39 4.59 -22.86
N ILE A 787 1.63 4.20 -22.58
CA ILE A 787 2.77 4.50 -23.46
C ILE A 787 2.52 3.97 -24.87
N LEU A 788 2.18 2.69 -25.01
CA LEU A 788 1.99 2.04 -26.30
C LEU A 788 0.80 2.62 -27.08
N LYS A 789 -0.28 2.97 -26.39
CA LYS A 789 -1.43 3.67 -26.98
C LYS A 789 -1.03 5.04 -27.52
N ASN A 790 -0.37 5.87 -26.71
CA ASN A 790 0.00 7.22 -27.11
C ASN A 790 0.99 7.21 -28.29
N LEU A 791 1.93 6.26 -28.31
CA LEU A 791 2.84 6.07 -29.46
C LEU A 791 2.07 5.74 -30.74
N ARG A 792 1.02 4.91 -30.65
CA ARG A 792 0.14 4.58 -31.79
C ARG A 792 -0.66 5.79 -32.26
N GLU A 793 -1.21 6.58 -31.34
CA GLU A 793 -2.06 7.75 -31.66
C GLU A 793 -1.25 8.92 -32.22
N ASN A 794 -0.02 9.11 -31.76
CA ASN A 794 0.85 10.21 -32.21
C ASN A 794 1.49 9.97 -33.59
N GLY A 795 1.29 8.79 -34.19
CA GLY A 795 1.85 8.47 -35.51
C GLY A 795 3.37 8.48 -35.55
N GLU A 796 4.05 8.27 -34.40
CA GLU A 796 5.50 8.08 -34.40
C GLU A 796 5.82 6.84 -35.24
N ASP A 797 6.69 6.98 -36.24
CA ASP A 797 7.06 6.00 -37.29
C ASP A 797 7.57 4.65 -36.72
N ARG A 798 6.66 3.89 -36.11
CA ARG A 798 6.88 2.64 -35.39
C ARG A 798 5.66 1.76 -35.60
N PHE A 799 5.89 0.56 -36.12
CA PHE A 799 4.87 -0.48 -36.17
C PHE A 799 4.55 -0.94 -34.73
N ILE A 800 3.42 -0.48 -34.17
CA ILE A 800 2.91 -0.93 -32.87
C ILE A 800 2.00 -2.15 -33.08
N PRO A 801 2.39 -3.36 -32.66
CA PRO A 801 1.58 -4.58 -32.87
C PRO A 801 0.26 -4.52 -32.08
N GLU A 802 -0.64 -5.48 -32.30
CA GLU A 802 -1.90 -5.58 -31.56
C GLU A 802 -1.66 -5.54 -30.03
N LEU A 803 -2.47 -4.77 -29.30
CA LEU A 803 -2.41 -4.73 -27.82
C LEU A 803 -3.55 -5.56 -27.26
N ARG A 804 -3.23 -6.45 -26.32
CA ARG A 804 -4.20 -7.30 -25.62
C ARG A 804 -4.03 -7.09 -24.12
N GLY A 805 -5.08 -6.74 -23.40
CA GLY A 805 -5.00 -6.52 -21.96
C GLY A 805 -5.04 -7.84 -21.21
N ASP A 806 -4.35 -7.90 -20.08
CA ASP A 806 -4.30 -9.09 -19.24
C ASP A 806 -4.99 -8.90 -17.89
N PHE A 807 -5.15 -9.99 -17.13
CA PHE A 807 -5.85 -10.04 -15.84
C PHE A 807 -5.35 -9.00 -14.82
N SER A 808 -4.06 -8.65 -14.90
CA SER A 808 -3.38 -7.68 -14.02
C SER A 808 -3.85 -6.23 -14.19
N LEU A 809 -4.58 -5.92 -15.26
CA LEU A 809 -5.28 -4.64 -15.45
C LEU A 809 -6.58 -4.55 -14.63
N ASN A 810 -6.93 -5.59 -13.88
CA ASN A 810 -7.98 -5.57 -12.86
C ASN A 810 -9.39 -5.27 -13.40
N ALA A 811 -9.72 -5.79 -14.58
CA ALA A 811 -11.07 -5.69 -15.16
C ALA A 811 -12.04 -6.67 -14.47
N ALA A 812 -12.96 -6.14 -13.67
CA ALA A 812 -13.89 -6.93 -12.83
C ALA A 812 -15.39 -6.77 -13.18
N ASN A 813 -15.73 -5.81 -14.05
CA ASN A 813 -17.09 -5.59 -14.55
C ASN A 813 -17.05 -5.09 -16.01
N ALA A 814 -18.20 -5.10 -16.68
CA ALA A 814 -18.35 -4.71 -18.08
C ALA A 814 -18.03 -3.22 -18.34
N VAL A 815 -18.29 -2.33 -17.36
CA VAL A 815 -17.94 -0.90 -17.47
C VAL A 815 -16.42 -0.74 -17.50
N GLY A 816 -15.72 -1.38 -16.56
CA GLY A 816 -14.26 -1.36 -16.50
C GLY A 816 -13.61 -2.00 -17.72
N ALA A 817 -14.15 -3.12 -18.21
CA ALA A 817 -13.71 -3.71 -19.46
C ALA A 817 -13.88 -2.75 -20.65
N SER A 818 -15.03 -2.07 -20.74
CA SER A 818 -15.31 -1.06 -21.78
C SER A 818 -14.38 0.16 -21.70
N VAL A 819 -14.03 0.59 -20.49
CA VAL A 819 -13.02 1.63 -20.25
C VAL A 819 -11.68 1.16 -20.79
N LEU A 820 -11.23 -0.04 -20.45
CA LEU A 820 -9.93 -0.57 -20.90
C LEU A 820 -9.86 -0.82 -22.41
N PHE A 821 -10.96 -1.26 -23.06
CA PHE A 821 -11.00 -1.37 -24.52
C PHE A 821 -10.80 0.00 -25.19
N ARG A 822 -11.52 1.03 -24.73
CA ARG A 822 -11.48 2.38 -25.33
C ARG A 822 -10.23 3.16 -24.93
N HIS A 823 -10.02 3.37 -23.63
CA HIS A 823 -8.89 4.14 -23.09
C HIS A 823 -7.57 3.40 -23.17
N GLY A 824 -7.57 2.05 -23.21
CA GLY A 824 -6.34 1.26 -23.35
C GLY A 824 -5.98 0.92 -24.80
N GLY A 825 -6.90 1.13 -25.76
CA GLY A 825 -6.67 0.75 -27.16
C GLY A 825 -6.48 -0.76 -27.35
N LEU A 826 -7.17 -1.56 -26.53
CA LEU A 826 -7.02 -3.02 -26.47
C LEU A 826 -7.95 -3.72 -27.45
N LEU A 827 -7.43 -4.73 -28.15
CA LEU A 827 -8.21 -5.56 -29.06
C LEU A 827 -8.95 -6.69 -28.33
N THR A 828 -8.29 -7.28 -27.33
CA THR A 828 -8.85 -8.31 -26.45
C THR A 828 -8.47 -8.02 -25.00
N LEU A 829 -9.21 -8.59 -24.05
CA LEU A 829 -8.99 -8.40 -22.62
C LEU A 829 -9.21 -9.70 -21.86
N THR A 830 -8.25 -10.07 -21.02
CA THR A 830 -8.42 -11.11 -20.01
C THR A 830 -8.92 -10.47 -18.71
N PRO A 831 -10.12 -10.83 -18.21
CA PRO A 831 -10.61 -10.31 -16.93
C PRO A 831 -9.76 -10.78 -15.73
N THR A 832 -9.89 -10.12 -14.58
CA THR A 832 -9.15 -10.51 -13.36
C THR A 832 -9.50 -11.92 -12.89
N HIS A 833 -8.57 -12.57 -12.19
CA HIS A 833 -8.80 -13.86 -11.53
C HIS A 833 -9.79 -13.80 -10.35
N ASP A 834 -10.15 -12.59 -9.89
CA ASP A 834 -11.16 -12.44 -8.84
C ASP A 834 -12.57 -12.84 -9.31
N LEU A 835 -12.80 -13.03 -10.61
CA LEU A 835 -14.09 -13.46 -11.15
C LEU A 835 -14.24 -14.98 -11.12
N ASN A 836 -15.42 -15.41 -10.70
CA ASN A 836 -15.88 -16.78 -10.92
C ASN A 836 -16.53 -16.97 -12.30
N ALA A 837 -16.87 -18.22 -12.65
CA ALA A 837 -17.43 -18.54 -13.96
C ALA A 837 -18.73 -17.78 -14.26
N ALA A 838 -19.62 -17.65 -13.26
CA ALA A 838 -20.89 -16.93 -13.43
C ALA A 838 -20.66 -15.43 -13.68
N GLN A 839 -19.68 -14.83 -13.01
CA GLN A 839 -19.34 -13.42 -13.19
C GLN A 839 -18.68 -13.16 -14.55
N HIS A 840 -17.86 -14.08 -15.05
CA HIS A 840 -17.38 -14.01 -16.44
C HIS A 840 -18.55 -14.04 -17.44
N VAL A 841 -19.55 -14.91 -17.21
CA VAL A 841 -20.76 -14.98 -18.05
C VAL A 841 -21.56 -13.68 -17.99
N ASN A 842 -21.72 -13.10 -16.79
CA ASN A 842 -22.48 -11.86 -16.61
C ASN A 842 -21.79 -10.67 -17.29
N MET A 843 -20.47 -10.55 -17.14
CA MET A 843 -19.67 -9.56 -17.86
C MET A 843 -19.80 -9.71 -19.38
N ALA A 844 -19.66 -10.93 -19.89
CA ALA A 844 -19.79 -11.19 -21.32
C ALA A 844 -21.17 -10.78 -21.86
N ARG A 845 -22.24 -11.12 -21.14
CA ARG A 845 -23.61 -10.72 -21.50
C ARG A 845 -23.80 -9.21 -21.47
N ALA A 846 -23.30 -8.54 -20.43
CA ALA A 846 -23.39 -7.09 -20.28
C ALA A 846 -22.62 -6.33 -21.38
N LEU A 847 -21.51 -6.89 -21.88
CA LEU A 847 -20.75 -6.35 -23.01
C LEU A 847 -21.40 -6.60 -24.38
N GLY A 848 -22.42 -7.46 -24.46
CA GLY A 848 -23.02 -7.90 -25.71
C GLY A 848 -22.10 -8.77 -26.57
N ALA A 849 -22.62 -9.24 -27.72
CA ALA A 849 -21.93 -10.25 -28.54
C ALA A 849 -20.54 -9.81 -29.05
N GLU A 850 -20.38 -8.54 -29.42
CA GLU A 850 -19.10 -8.03 -29.91
C GLU A 850 -18.06 -7.94 -28.79
N GLY A 851 -18.45 -7.41 -27.62
CA GLY A 851 -17.56 -7.31 -26.48
C GLY A 851 -17.22 -8.67 -25.85
N ALA A 852 -18.19 -9.58 -25.76
CA ALA A 852 -17.97 -10.96 -25.33
C ALA A 852 -16.92 -11.68 -26.18
N ALA A 853 -16.94 -11.49 -27.51
CA ALA A 853 -15.98 -12.08 -28.43
C ALA A 853 -14.54 -11.51 -28.28
N LYS A 854 -14.39 -10.36 -27.61
CA LYS A 854 -13.11 -9.72 -27.27
C LYS A 854 -12.57 -10.18 -25.91
N LEU A 855 -13.36 -10.87 -25.09
CA LEU A 855 -12.88 -11.46 -23.84
C LEU A 855 -12.06 -12.73 -24.09
N GLU A 856 -11.02 -12.92 -23.29
CA GLU A 856 -10.25 -14.16 -23.21
C GLU A 856 -10.27 -14.70 -21.79
N VAL A 857 -10.58 -15.99 -21.62
CA VAL A 857 -10.63 -16.64 -20.29
C VAL A 857 -9.48 -17.64 -20.14
N ILE A 858 -8.73 -17.54 -19.04
CA ILE A 858 -7.67 -18.49 -18.71
C ILE A 858 -8.28 -19.75 -18.11
N VAL A 859 -8.37 -20.83 -18.88
CA VAL A 859 -9.01 -22.09 -18.49
C VAL A 859 -8.09 -23.04 -17.75
N HIS A 860 -6.77 -22.80 -17.77
CA HIS A 860 -5.79 -23.55 -17.01
C HIS A 860 -4.68 -22.64 -16.51
N GLN A 861 -4.32 -22.75 -15.23
CA GLN A 861 -3.23 -21.98 -14.65
C GLN A 861 -2.85 -22.45 -13.25
N HIS A 862 -1.61 -22.19 -12.85
CA HIS A 862 -1.24 -22.04 -11.45
C HIS A 862 -1.36 -20.56 -11.07
N LEU A 863 -2.24 -20.20 -10.13
CA LEU A 863 -2.47 -18.80 -9.78
C LEU A 863 -1.20 -18.12 -9.23
N PRO A 864 -0.82 -16.92 -9.69
CA PRO A 864 0.30 -16.16 -9.13
C PRO A 864 -0.10 -15.52 -7.78
N ILE A 865 -0.03 -16.31 -6.71
CA ILE A 865 -0.56 -15.96 -5.38
C ILE A 865 0.14 -14.77 -4.72
N PHE A 866 1.41 -14.52 -5.05
CA PHE A 866 2.15 -13.32 -4.65
C PHE A 866 2.97 -12.76 -5.82
N TYR A 867 3.00 -11.44 -5.95
CA TYR A 867 3.95 -10.73 -6.82
C TYR A 867 4.64 -9.64 -6.01
N THR A 868 5.93 -9.78 -5.74
CA THR A 868 6.62 -9.08 -4.65
C THR A 868 7.89 -8.36 -5.11
N GLU A 869 8.14 -7.17 -4.57
CA GLU A 869 9.44 -6.50 -4.69
C GLU A 869 10.50 -7.17 -3.80
N HIS A 870 10.08 -7.88 -2.74
CA HIS A 870 10.99 -8.68 -1.93
C HIS A 870 11.51 -9.90 -2.72
N CYS A 871 12.83 -10.02 -2.84
CA CYS A 871 13.47 -11.15 -3.49
C CYS A 871 13.89 -12.22 -2.47
N VAL A 872 13.18 -13.36 -2.48
CA VAL A 872 13.40 -14.52 -1.59
C VAL A 872 14.78 -15.13 -1.87
N PHE A 873 15.18 -15.20 -3.14
CA PHE A 873 16.51 -15.66 -3.55
C PHE A 873 17.62 -14.84 -2.90
N CYS A 874 17.57 -13.51 -3.07
CA CYS A 874 18.57 -12.61 -2.50
C CYS A 874 18.61 -12.72 -0.97
N ARG A 875 17.45 -12.70 -0.31
CA ARG A 875 17.38 -12.75 1.16
C ARG A 875 17.94 -14.04 1.76
N PHE A 876 17.63 -15.20 1.17
CA PHE A 876 17.91 -16.48 1.83
C PHE A 876 19.04 -17.28 1.18
N LEU A 877 19.48 -16.94 -0.03
CA LEU A 877 20.57 -17.63 -0.74
C LEU A 877 21.80 -16.73 -0.97
N SER A 878 21.80 -15.48 -0.50
CA SER A 878 22.93 -14.56 -0.66
C SER A 878 23.10 -13.65 0.57
N GLU A 879 24.29 -13.06 0.69
CA GLU A 879 24.59 -11.98 1.65
C GLU A 879 24.37 -10.58 1.05
N GLY A 880 24.04 -10.49 -0.25
CA GLY A 880 23.78 -9.24 -0.95
C GLY A 880 22.45 -8.61 -0.55
N ASN A 881 22.29 -7.30 -0.77
CA ASN A 881 21.07 -6.58 -0.42
C ASN A 881 20.11 -6.38 -1.60
N SER A 882 20.59 -6.54 -2.83
CA SER A 882 19.90 -6.20 -4.06
C SER A 882 20.37 -7.07 -5.24
N TYR A 883 19.76 -6.86 -6.41
CA TYR A 883 20.21 -7.47 -7.65
C TYR A 883 21.67 -7.15 -8.02
N ARG A 884 22.24 -6.05 -7.51
CA ARG A 884 23.60 -5.59 -7.87
C ARG A 884 24.70 -6.40 -7.21
N ASP A 885 24.40 -7.05 -6.09
CA ASP A 885 25.37 -7.66 -5.19
C ASP A 885 24.96 -9.07 -4.70
N CYS A 886 23.80 -9.59 -5.13
CA CYS A 886 23.32 -10.91 -4.71
C CYS A 886 23.99 -12.10 -5.41
N GLY A 887 24.72 -11.89 -6.51
CA GLY A 887 25.33 -12.97 -7.29
C GLY A 887 24.33 -13.79 -8.13
N HIS A 888 23.09 -13.31 -8.29
CA HIS A 888 22.05 -13.90 -9.13
C HIS A 888 21.75 -15.40 -8.90
N PRO A 889 21.55 -15.87 -7.65
CA PRO A 889 21.25 -17.28 -7.38
C PRO A 889 19.96 -17.77 -8.06
N CYS A 890 19.06 -16.85 -8.46
CA CYS A 890 17.85 -17.18 -9.22
C CYS A 890 18.12 -17.78 -10.61
N GLU A 891 19.30 -17.57 -11.20
CA GLU A 891 19.66 -18.10 -12.52
C GLU A 891 20.11 -19.57 -12.45
N THR A 892 20.58 -20.03 -11.30
CA THR A 892 21.20 -21.37 -11.14
C THR A 892 20.42 -22.29 -10.22
N THR A 893 19.49 -21.77 -9.43
CA THR A 893 18.86 -22.48 -8.33
C THR A 893 17.35 -22.36 -8.42
N ARG A 894 16.64 -23.47 -8.22
CA ARG A 894 15.17 -23.48 -8.13
C ARG A 894 14.74 -23.48 -6.69
N ILE A 895 13.78 -22.62 -6.34
CA ILE A 895 13.24 -22.58 -4.98
C ILE A 895 11.72 -22.70 -4.97
N HIS A 896 11.21 -23.33 -3.91
CA HIS A 896 9.79 -23.37 -3.59
C HIS A 896 9.56 -22.96 -2.14
N LEU A 897 8.39 -22.40 -1.87
CA LEU A 897 7.90 -22.18 -0.51
C LEU A 897 6.95 -23.31 -0.16
N ARG A 898 7.32 -24.14 0.82
CA ARG A 898 6.46 -25.22 1.32
C ARG A 898 5.47 -24.67 2.35
N ASP A 899 4.18 -24.79 2.11
CA ASP A 899 3.15 -24.39 3.07
C ASP A 899 2.97 -25.40 4.22
N GLY A 900 2.10 -25.06 5.18
CA GLY A 900 1.76 -25.96 6.30
C GLY A 900 0.99 -27.22 5.90
N GLY A 901 0.45 -27.29 4.68
CA GLY A 901 -0.17 -28.48 4.09
C GLY A 901 0.82 -29.38 3.32
N GLY A 902 2.08 -28.95 3.19
CA GLY A 902 3.12 -29.68 2.46
C GLY A 902 3.19 -29.37 0.96
N SER A 903 2.41 -28.40 0.47
CA SER A 903 2.40 -28.00 -0.94
C SER A 903 3.60 -27.12 -1.26
N ASP A 904 4.25 -27.37 -2.40
CA ASP A 904 5.45 -26.63 -2.83
C ASP A 904 5.08 -25.54 -3.85
N HIS A 905 5.13 -24.28 -3.42
CA HIS A 905 4.82 -23.12 -4.25
C HIS A 905 6.07 -22.63 -4.96
N LEU A 906 6.14 -22.77 -6.29
CA LEU A 906 7.28 -22.31 -7.09
C LEU A 906 7.46 -20.80 -6.95
N VAL A 907 8.73 -20.37 -6.77
CA VAL A 907 9.11 -18.96 -6.81
C VAL A 907 9.96 -18.71 -8.03
N LEU A 908 9.58 -17.73 -8.85
CA LEU A 908 10.35 -17.27 -9.98
C LEU A 908 10.71 -15.79 -9.81
N ALA A 909 11.89 -15.38 -10.27
CA ALA A 909 12.32 -13.98 -10.28
C ALA A 909 12.29 -13.42 -11.71
N ASP A 910 11.82 -12.19 -11.88
CA ASP A 910 11.94 -11.46 -13.15
C ASP A 910 13.22 -10.60 -13.21
N MET A 911 13.48 -9.98 -14.37
CA MET A 911 14.65 -9.11 -14.59
C MET A 911 14.78 -7.93 -13.61
N GLY A 912 13.70 -7.51 -12.94
CA GLY A 912 13.73 -6.49 -11.89
C GLY A 912 13.97 -7.08 -10.50
N CYS A 913 14.33 -8.36 -10.40
CA CYS A 913 14.37 -9.16 -9.17
C CYS A 913 13.02 -9.21 -8.42
N ARG A 914 11.91 -8.94 -9.09
CA ARG A 914 10.57 -9.10 -8.52
C ARG A 914 10.23 -10.57 -8.52
N ASN A 915 9.75 -11.09 -7.40
CA ASN A 915 9.44 -12.51 -7.25
C ASN A 915 7.95 -12.75 -7.52
N THR A 916 7.65 -13.81 -8.25
CA THR A 916 6.29 -14.37 -8.38
C THR A 916 6.26 -15.71 -7.69
N VAL A 917 5.33 -15.88 -6.75
CA VAL A 917 5.05 -17.17 -6.13
C VAL A 917 3.79 -17.73 -6.79
N PHE A 918 3.89 -18.92 -7.36
CA PHE A 918 2.78 -19.62 -8.02
C PHE A 918 2.16 -20.65 -7.08
N ASN A 919 0.84 -20.78 -7.12
CA ASN A 919 0.14 -21.80 -6.35
C ASN A 919 0.59 -23.19 -6.80
N ALA A 920 0.79 -24.12 -5.86
CA ALA A 920 1.25 -25.47 -6.19
C ALA A 920 0.18 -26.24 -6.97
N LYS A 921 -1.09 -26.07 -6.57
CA LYS A 921 -2.24 -26.71 -7.20
C LYS A 921 -2.73 -25.90 -8.40
N ALA A 922 -2.88 -26.57 -9.54
CA ALA A 922 -3.46 -25.98 -10.74
C ALA A 922 -4.95 -25.68 -10.57
N GLN A 923 -5.41 -24.64 -11.26
CA GLN A 923 -6.80 -24.29 -11.47
C GLN A 923 -7.21 -24.71 -12.88
N SER A 924 -8.44 -25.20 -13.03
CA SER A 924 -9.05 -25.54 -14.31
C SER A 924 -10.50 -25.05 -14.40
N GLY A 925 -10.78 -24.30 -15.46
CA GLY A 925 -12.12 -23.86 -15.86
C GLY A 925 -12.83 -24.83 -16.80
N ALA A 926 -12.28 -26.03 -17.02
CA ALA A 926 -12.78 -26.98 -18.02
C ALA A 926 -14.27 -27.34 -17.85
N GLU A 927 -14.78 -27.39 -16.62
CA GLU A 927 -16.20 -27.67 -16.35
C GLU A 927 -17.15 -26.54 -16.79
N TYR A 928 -16.64 -25.32 -17.00
CA TYR A 928 -17.44 -24.13 -17.29
C TYR A 928 -17.32 -23.64 -18.74
N VAL A 929 -16.48 -24.28 -19.57
CA VAL A 929 -16.19 -23.79 -20.94
C VAL A 929 -17.44 -23.63 -21.80
N HIS A 930 -18.40 -24.55 -21.72
CA HIS A 930 -19.63 -24.46 -22.52
C HIS A 930 -20.53 -23.29 -22.08
N GLU A 931 -20.59 -22.99 -20.78
CA GLU A 931 -21.34 -21.83 -20.27
C GLU A 931 -20.71 -20.52 -20.77
N LEU A 932 -19.38 -20.44 -20.77
CA LEU A 932 -18.61 -19.30 -21.28
C LEU A 932 -18.80 -19.12 -22.79
N ILE A 933 -18.75 -20.22 -23.57
CA ILE A 933 -19.02 -20.20 -25.01
C ILE A 933 -20.45 -19.70 -25.29
N ASN A 934 -21.43 -20.22 -24.55
CA ASN A 934 -22.83 -19.81 -24.69
C ASN A 934 -23.06 -18.33 -24.33
N ALA A 935 -22.19 -17.74 -23.49
CA ALA A 935 -22.19 -16.32 -23.18
C ALA A 935 -21.53 -15.45 -24.28
N GLY A 936 -20.97 -16.07 -25.33
CA GLY A 936 -20.32 -15.39 -26.44
C GLY A 936 -18.80 -15.28 -26.35
N ILE A 937 -18.17 -15.89 -25.35
CA ILE A 937 -16.71 -15.92 -25.20
C ILE A 937 -16.11 -16.93 -26.18
N LYS A 938 -15.14 -16.49 -26.97
CA LYS A 938 -14.55 -17.28 -28.07
C LYS A 938 -13.07 -17.60 -27.90
N ARG A 939 -12.42 -17.05 -26.87
CA ARG A 939 -10.97 -17.14 -26.68
C ARG A 939 -10.67 -17.73 -25.31
N PHE A 940 -9.85 -18.77 -25.30
CA PHE A 940 -9.45 -19.48 -24.11
C PHE A 940 -7.93 -19.62 -24.08
N ARG A 941 -7.35 -19.44 -22.90
CA ARG A 941 -5.91 -19.51 -22.69
C ARG A 941 -5.54 -20.59 -21.68
N VAL A 942 -4.51 -21.35 -21.98
CA VAL A 942 -3.81 -22.24 -21.04
C VAL A 942 -2.51 -21.56 -20.66
N GLU A 943 -2.23 -21.41 -19.37
CA GLU A 943 -0.94 -20.90 -18.88
C GLU A 943 -0.12 -22.00 -18.24
N LEU A 944 1.09 -22.18 -18.76
CA LEU A 944 2.08 -23.09 -18.21
C LEU A 944 3.04 -22.32 -17.31
N VAL A 945 3.37 -22.88 -16.16
CA VAL A 945 4.40 -22.40 -15.24
C VAL A 945 5.63 -23.29 -15.33
N ASP A 946 5.62 -24.45 -14.70
CA ASP A 946 6.74 -25.38 -14.65
C ASP A 946 6.38 -26.79 -15.15
N GLU A 947 5.25 -26.93 -15.84
CA GLU A 947 4.85 -28.17 -16.49
C GLU A 947 5.96 -28.64 -17.46
N PRO A 948 6.40 -29.90 -17.37
CA PRO A 948 7.39 -30.48 -18.28
C PRO A 948 6.90 -30.51 -19.73
N ALA A 949 7.82 -30.40 -20.69
CA ALA A 949 7.53 -30.33 -22.12
C ALA A 949 6.65 -31.49 -22.63
N GLU A 950 6.86 -32.69 -22.10
CA GLU A 950 6.12 -33.90 -22.41
C GLU A 950 4.63 -33.84 -22.00
N THR A 951 4.28 -32.99 -21.04
CA THR A 951 2.89 -32.82 -20.57
C THR A 951 2.11 -31.79 -21.40
N VAL A 952 2.79 -30.89 -22.11
CA VAL A 952 2.20 -29.76 -22.83
C VAL A 952 1.19 -30.22 -23.89
N SER A 953 1.57 -31.18 -24.74
CA SER A 953 0.69 -31.69 -25.80
C SER A 953 -0.54 -32.43 -25.24
N PRO A 954 -0.38 -33.43 -24.34
CA PRO A 954 -1.53 -34.07 -23.68
C PRO A 954 -2.48 -33.10 -22.97
N LEU A 955 -1.94 -32.06 -22.33
CA LEU A 955 -2.71 -31.02 -21.66
C LEU A 955 -3.54 -30.20 -22.65
N LEU A 956 -2.92 -29.71 -23.71
CA LEU A 956 -3.60 -28.88 -24.72
C LEU A 956 -4.65 -29.65 -25.52
N GLU A 957 -4.38 -30.90 -25.89
CA GLU A 957 -5.39 -31.76 -26.53
C GLU A 957 -6.59 -31.99 -25.60
N ALA A 958 -6.38 -32.17 -24.30
CA ALA A 958 -7.48 -32.34 -23.35
C ALA A 958 -8.41 -31.10 -23.29
N TYR A 959 -7.85 -29.89 -23.31
CA TYR A 959 -8.66 -28.66 -23.35
C TYR A 959 -9.33 -28.44 -24.71
N LYS A 960 -8.64 -28.74 -25.81
CA LYS A 960 -9.24 -28.69 -27.16
C LYS A 960 -10.43 -29.64 -27.26
N ASP A 961 -10.28 -30.89 -26.83
CA ASP A 961 -11.37 -31.87 -26.83
C ASP A 961 -12.54 -31.41 -25.94
N CYS A 962 -12.25 -30.70 -24.85
CA CYS A 962 -13.27 -30.07 -24.00
C CYS A 962 -14.05 -28.98 -24.74
N LEU A 963 -13.33 -28.08 -25.42
CA LEU A 963 -13.93 -26.99 -26.21
C LEU A 963 -14.79 -27.54 -27.37
N LEU A 964 -14.36 -28.64 -27.98
CA LEU A 964 -15.09 -29.34 -29.04
C LEU A 964 -16.26 -30.20 -28.51
N GLY A 965 -16.43 -30.32 -27.18
CA GLY A 965 -17.45 -31.18 -26.57
C GLY A 965 -17.17 -32.68 -26.69
N LEU A 966 -15.96 -33.07 -27.09
CA LEU A 966 -15.50 -34.46 -27.21
C LEU A 966 -15.13 -35.06 -25.85
N LYS A 967 -14.78 -34.21 -24.87
CA LYS A 967 -14.40 -34.61 -23.52
C LYS A 967 -15.14 -33.77 -22.48
N ARG A 968 -15.59 -34.42 -21.40
CA ARG A 968 -16.27 -33.70 -20.32
C ARG A 968 -15.23 -32.94 -19.49
N GLY A 969 -15.56 -31.72 -19.07
CA GLY A 969 -14.68 -30.89 -18.24
C GLY A 969 -14.15 -31.60 -16.99
N ARG A 970 -14.99 -32.35 -16.28
CA ARG A 970 -14.58 -33.15 -15.10
C ARG A 970 -13.44 -34.15 -15.39
N ASP A 971 -13.44 -34.72 -16.60
CA ASP A 971 -12.44 -35.70 -17.02
C ASP A 971 -11.13 -34.99 -17.40
N VAL A 972 -11.21 -33.75 -17.92
CA VAL A 972 -10.06 -32.87 -18.13
C VAL A 972 -9.44 -32.47 -16.80
N VAL A 973 -10.23 -31.99 -15.83
CA VAL A 973 -9.74 -31.61 -14.49
C VAL A 973 -8.99 -32.77 -13.83
N ARG A 974 -9.55 -33.98 -13.88
CA ARG A 974 -8.88 -35.18 -13.34
C ARG A 974 -7.57 -35.49 -14.07
N LEU A 975 -7.55 -35.40 -15.40
CA LEU A 975 -6.36 -35.67 -16.19
C LEU A 975 -5.25 -34.66 -15.92
N VAL A 976 -5.53 -33.37 -16.05
CA VAL A 976 -4.50 -32.32 -15.85
C VAL A 976 -4.02 -32.29 -14.41
N GLY A 977 -4.90 -32.63 -13.46
CA GLY A 977 -4.51 -32.79 -12.06
C GLY A 977 -3.56 -33.96 -11.80
N SER A 978 -3.43 -34.92 -12.72
CA SER A 978 -2.50 -36.05 -12.59
C SER A 978 -1.09 -35.75 -13.11
N PHE A 979 -0.91 -34.64 -13.83
CA PHE A 979 0.40 -34.30 -14.38
C PHE A 979 1.38 -33.86 -13.27
N PRO A 980 2.66 -34.23 -13.40
CA PRO A 980 3.69 -33.80 -12.48
C PRO A 980 4.16 -32.37 -12.77
N ASP A 981 4.59 -31.67 -11.73
CA ASP A 981 5.41 -30.46 -11.79
C ASP A 981 6.86 -30.79 -12.22
N ALA A 982 7.72 -29.77 -12.31
CA ALA A 982 9.12 -29.97 -12.71
C ALA A 982 9.95 -30.82 -11.72
N ASN A 983 9.44 -31.06 -10.51
CA ASN A 983 10.07 -31.91 -9.49
C ASN A 983 9.45 -33.32 -9.43
N GLY A 984 8.58 -33.67 -10.40
CA GLY A 984 7.94 -34.98 -10.47
C GLY A 984 6.74 -35.14 -9.52
N ARG A 985 6.22 -34.06 -8.92
CA ARG A 985 5.10 -34.11 -7.97
C ARG A 985 3.80 -33.67 -8.61
N SER A 986 2.73 -34.39 -8.31
CA SER A 986 1.38 -33.99 -8.70
C SER A 986 0.64 -33.37 -7.51
N HIS A 987 0.19 -32.13 -7.67
CA HIS A 987 -0.56 -31.39 -6.64
C HIS A 987 -2.08 -31.40 -6.88
N GLY A 988 -2.54 -32.12 -7.90
CA GLY A 988 -3.93 -32.11 -8.35
C GLY A 988 -4.32 -30.85 -9.13
N ALA A 989 -5.56 -30.82 -9.60
CA ALA A 989 -6.21 -29.64 -10.15
C ALA A 989 -7.56 -29.41 -9.47
N GLY A 990 -7.99 -28.15 -9.37
CA GLY A 990 -9.29 -27.78 -8.83
C GLY A 990 -9.97 -26.68 -9.64
N ARG A 991 -11.21 -26.36 -9.30
CA ARG A 991 -11.95 -25.26 -9.94
C ARG A 991 -11.38 -23.88 -9.59
N GLY A 992 -10.71 -23.76 -8.44
CA GLY A 992 -10.08 -22.52 -8.00
C GLY A 992 -11.08 -21.37 -7.94
N SER A 993 -10.76 -20.24 -8.57
CA SER A 993 -11.62 -19.05 -8.60
C SER A 993 -12.89 -19.22 -9.46
N PHE A 994 -12.96 -20.20 -10.36
CA PHE A 994 -14.16 -20.41 -11.18
C PHE A 994 -15.38 -20.86 -10.38
N GLU A 995 -15.17 -21.47 -9.21
CA GLU A 995 -16.25 -21.95 -8.36
C GLU A 995 -16.86 -20.80 -7.56
N VAL A 996 -18.19 -20.70 -7.57
CA VAL A 996 -18.91 -19.78 -6.70
C VAL A 996 -18.74 -20.22 -5.24
N LYS A 997 -17.84 -19.56 -4.54
CA LYS A 997 -17.71 -19.69 -3.08
C LYS A 997 -18.44 -18.51 -2.46
N LYS A 998 -19.28 -18.78 -1.45
CA LYS A 998 -19.81 -17.70 -0.62
C LYS A 998 -18.62 -17.01 0.05
N GLU A 999 -18.50 -15.71 -0.16
CA GLU A 999 -17.57 -14.90 0.62
C GLU A 999 -17.83 -15.16 2.11
N VAL A 1000 -16.74 -15.25 2.88
CA VAL A 1000 -16.83 -15.56 4.31
C VAL A 1000 -17.61 -14.46 5.02
N ASP A 1001 -18.68 -14.84 5.74
CA ASP A 1001 -19.49 -13.89 6.50
C ASP A 1001 -18.59 -13.09 7.47
N ARG A 1002 -18.74 -11.77 7.45
CA ARG A 1002 -18.00 -10.85 8.31
C ARG A 1002 -18.15 -11.20 9.78
N ALA A 1003 -19.35 -11.62 10.20
CA ALA A 1003 -19.61 -12.01 11.59
C ALA A 1003 -18.78 -13.21 12.04
N SER A 1004 -18.36 -14.07 11.10
CA SER A 1004 -17.52 -15.26 11.38
C SER A 1004 -16.01 -14.97 11.39
N MET A 1005 -15.58 -13.76 10.99
CA MET A 1005 -14.17 -13.41 10.94
C MET A 1005 -13.60 -13.07 12.33
N LYS A 1006 -12.32 -13.41 12.56
CA LYS A 1006 -11.63 -13.07 13.82
C LYS A 1006 -11.68 -11.56 14.09
N GLN A 1007 -12.23 -11.19 15.25
CA GLN A 1007 -12.34 -9.80 15.72
C GLN A 1007 -10.99 -9.08 15.72
N THR A 1008 -11.02 -7.80 15.31
CA THR A 1008 -9.86 -6.93 15.23
C THR A 1008 -9.53 -6.31 16.60
N ALA A 1009 -8.33 -5.72 16.73
CA ALA A 1009 -7.95 -4.99 17.95
C ALA A 1009 -8.93 -3.82 18.22
N ALA A 1010 -9.38 -3.13 17.16
CA ALA A 1010 -10.41 -2.10 17.22
C ALA A 1010 -11.75 -2.60 17.80
N ALA A 1011 -12.21 -3.77 17.37
CA ALA A 1011 -13.48 -4.35 17.85
C ALA A 1011 -13.42 -4.80 19.32
N ARG A 1012 -12.24 -5.19 19.81
CA ARG A 1012 -12.05 -5.58 21.22
C ARG A 1012 -12.10 -4.39 22.16
N SER A 1013 -11.63 -3.21 21.73
CA SER A 1013 -11.65 -2.00 22.58
C SER A 1013 -13.05 -1.39 22.72
N THR A 1014 -13.94 -1.61 21.74
CA THR A 1014 -15.33 -1.11 21.78
C THR A 1014 -16.25 -1.94 22.68
N ALA A 1015 -15.94 -3.23 22.90
CA ALA A 1015 -16.73 -4.12 23.75
C ALA A 1015 -16.74 -3.75 25.25
N HIS A 1016 -15.92 -2.78 25.68
CA HIS A 1016 -15.83 -2.29 27.05
C HIS A 1016 -16.51 -0.94 27.30
N VAL A 1017 -17.27 -0.40 26.35
CA VAL A 1017 -18.13 0.76 26.60
C VAL A 1017 -19.58 0.25 26.69
N PRO A 1018 -20.17 0.11 27.88
CA PRO A 1018 -21.58 -0.21 27.97
C PRO A 1018 -22.36 0.92 27.31
N ALA A 1019 -23.15 0.57 26.28
CA ALA A 1019 -24.11 1.47 25.69
C ALA A 1019 -25.11 1.87 26.79
N ARG A 1020 -24.94 3.05 27.40
CA ARG A 1020 -26.02 3.65 28.17
C ARG A 1020 -27.03 4.18 27.17
N SER A 1021 -28.16 3.50 27.10
CA SER A 1021 -29.41 3.99 26.56
C SER A 1021 -29.65 5.42 27.02
N VAL A 1022 -29.81 6.33 26.07
CA VAL A 1022 -30.48 7.60 26.32
C VAL A 1022 -31.94 7.23 26.56
N ILE A 1023 -32.32 7.12 27.83
CA ILE A 1023 -33.71 7.19 28.24
C ILE A 1023 -33.94 8.67 28.54
N GLU A 1024 -34.76 9.27 27.70
CA GLU A 1024 -35.43 10.54 27.98
C GLU A 1024 -36.18 10.41 29.30
N ASP A 1025 -35.96 11.34 30.22
CA ASP A 1025 -36.94 11.66 31.25
C ASP A 1025 -36.83 13.16 31.58
N ASN A 1026 -37.93 13.85 31.26
CA ASN A 1026 -38.44 15.18 31.67
C ASN A 1026 -37.51 16.21 32.31
#